data_AF-A0A835XJ58-F1
#
_entry.id   AF-A0A835XJ58-F1
#
_cell.length_a   1.000
_cell.length_b   1.000
_cell.length_c   1.000
_cell.angle_alpha   90.00
_cell.angle_beta   90.00
_cell.angle_gamma   90.00
#
_symmetry.space_group_name_H-M   'P 1'
#
loop_
_entity.id
_entity.type
_entity.pdbx_description
1 polymer ?
#
loop_
_entity_poly.entity_id
_entity_poly.type
_entity_poly.pdbx_seq_one_letter_code
_entity_poly.pdbx_strand_id
1 'polypeptide(L)'
;MAVQNLCNGLRVAALAACAASSAARSAGSPFPTAVVADAAAIAPAATSASPPRRLQLGWHTALGLAMRAARMGVRAAEEAAAGRTREQEVTALMAALEDRGTFRELFGEELAAAVAVGALKVTAQLRSLLPAASGADATGGSVQADQGAEWWRLMAAVAPYVGTMKMMDLFSAQGFGDCLRMHLPRMPRSADPLPPLTPPALASALAGGVLPCLERLIRRAAAAATGDAGAGQVTPEFLVLVSFEKASWTFVDSMNATWGWLAPLLAYGDPREAGALIASLGKALAGFDSASRGLNALLNDFTSNLCTVAPTWLDGAAARLERGGALTPPERQLAGLLGAAAAAWLPEASRRIWSGLSRTQAGFVDCLMPLGCVSAGLRWLPLLSCAAAPTAGDAAAAAALPGMGTPATNVAETSSGGGGGGGGWGCFTEALFPRQVFIPLAVGIQQRANSDDGSRQALAPWTAEAACTFAALRPQEAAAAAAGSVLQIEQLRALTSELKAGGQAEAADAAEALAAQLVRWERGGGARGGGRGGGRAGAAASAAPLAARYGVWIPRLQSAAALLPASPAAARQLLGGCSNPACANLEGDSDVALPLRACAGCGGAASYCSRECQTAHWRSGHREACRGGAGGGGRGGGG
;
A
#
# COMPACT_ATOMS: atom_id res chain seq x y z
N MET A 1 -8.60 34.58 -5.36
CA MET A 1 -7.53 33.61 -5.70
C MET A 1 -7.96 32.55 -6.72
N ALA A 2 -9.03 31.76 -6.49
CA ALA A 2 -9.46 30.72 -7.46
C ALA A 2 -9.76 31.25 -8.88
N VAL A 3 -10.44 32.39 -8.97
CA VAL A 3 -10.73 33.09 -10.24
C VAL A 3 -9.45 33.55 -10.96
N GLN A 4 -8.47 34.07 -10.21
CA GLN A 4 -7.17 34.48 -10.76
C GLN A 4 -6.39 33.26 -11.28
N ASN A 5 -6.44 32.13 -10.57
CA ASN A 5 -5.78 30.88 -10.98
C ASN A 5 -6.44 30.25 -12.21
N LEU A 6 -7.78 30.32 -12.32
CA LEU A 6 -8.51 29.92 -13.52
C LEU A 6 -8.16 30.83 -14.70
N CYS A 7 -8.12 32.16 -14.49
CA CYS A 7 -7.68 33.12 -15.50
C CYS A 7 -6.23 32.90 -15.94
N ASN A 8 -5.33 32.56 -15.02
CA ASN A 8 -3.94 32.25 -15.34
C ASN A 8 -3.83 30.89 -16.05
N GLY A 9 -4.60 29.88 -15.66
CA GLY A 9 -4.65 28.59 -16.34
C GLY A 9 -5.23 28.68 -17.75
N LEU A 10 -6.32 29.43 -17.93
CA LEU A 10 -6.89 29.73 -19.24
C LEU A 10 -5.98 30.66 -20.04
N ARG A 11 -5.27 31.61 -19.44
CA ARG A 11 -4.24 32.41 -20.10
C ARG A 11 -3.05 31.56 -20.51
N VAL A 12 -2.60 30.59 -19.71
CA VAL A 12 -1.50 29.68 -20.07
C VAL A 12 -1.95 28.71 -21.16
N ALA A 13 -3.18 28.19 -21.10
CA ALA A 13 -3.76 27.39 -22.16
C ALA A 13 -3.97 28.21 -23.44
N ALA A 14 -4.42 29.46 -23.31
CA ALA A 14 -4.58 30.40 -24.41
C ALA A 14 -3.24 30.95 -24.92
N LEU A 15 -2.20 31.04 -24.08
CA LEU A 15 -0.83 31.44 -24.45
C LEU A 15 -0.08 30.28 -25.08
N ALA A 16 -0.30 29.04 -24.62
CA ALA A 16 0.16 27.83 -25.30
C ALA A 16 -0.55 27.71 -26.65
N ALA A 17 -1.87 27.94 -26.70
CA ALA A 17 -2.62 28.00 -27.95
C ALA A 17 -2.22 29.22 -28.82
N CYS A 18 -1.86 30.37 -28.23
CA CYS A 18 -1.37 31.56 -28.94
C CYS A 18 0.06 31.41 -29.42
N ALA A 19 0.94 30.72 -28.69
CA ALA A 19 2.30 30.39 -29.09
C ALA A 19 2.25 29.38 -30.23
N ALA A 20 1.37 28.38 -30.15
CA ALA A 20 1.05 27.50 -31.25
C ALA A 20 0.46 28.26 -32.46
N SER A 21 -0.40 29.26 -32.21
CA SER A 21 -1.02 30.11 -33.23
C SER A 21 -0.06 31.16 -33.81
N SER A 22 0.95 31.59 -33.06
CA SER A 22 2.03 32.47 -33.51
C SER A 22 3.01 31.69 -34.38
N ALA A 23 3.36 30.47 -33.99
CA ALA A 23 4.13 29.54 -34.81
C ALA A 23 3.37 29.14 -36.10
N ALA A 24 2.03 29.06 -36.04
CA ALA A 24 1.18 28.87 -37.22
C ALA A 24 1.05 30.12 -38.11
N ARG A 25 1.15 31.34 -37.54
CA ARG A 25 1.12 32.61 -38.31
C ARG A 25 2.42 32.86 -39.09
N SER A 26 3.58 32.47 -38.55
CA SER A 26 4.83 32.43 -39.32
C SER A 26 4.80 31.44 -40.48
N ALA A 27 3.87 30.48 -40.48
CA ALA A 27 3.67 29.48 -41.52
C ALA A 27 2.51 29.79 -42.49
N GLY A 28 1.88 30.97 -42.41
CA GLY A 28 0.91 31.44 -43.41
C GLY A 28 -0.48 30.79 -43.41
N SER A 29 -0.93 30.17 -42.32
CA SER A 29 -2.25 29.52 -42.24
C SER A 29 -3.35 30.42 -41.63
N PRO A 30 -4.57 30.51 -42.23
CA PRO A 30 -5.67 31.33 -41.72
C PRO A 30 -6.57 30.64 -40.67
N PHE A 31 -6.29 29.40 -40.26
CA PHE A 31 -7.25 28.58 -39.51
C PHE A 31 -7.24 28.61 -37.95
N PRO A 32 -6.23 29.11 -37.21
CA PRO A 32 -6.25 29.00 -35.74
C PRO A 32 -6.95 30.16 -35.01
N THR A 33 -7.56 31.12 -35.72
CA THR A 33 -8.14 32.32 -35.10
C THR A 33 -9.43 32.07 -34.32
N ALA A 34 -10.26 31.10 -34.69
CA ALA A 34 -11.56 30.87 -34.03
C ALA A 34 -11.44 30.18 -32.65
N VAL A 35 -10.66 29.11 -32.54
CA VAL A 35 -10.50 28.35 -31.26
C VAL A 35 -9.71 29.16 -30.22
N VAL A 36 -8.75 29.97 -30.67
CA VAL A 36 -7.96 30.87 -29.82
C VAL A 36 -8.79 32.10 -29.41
N ALA A 37 -9.63 32.64 -30.31
CA ALA A 37 -10.57 33.72 -29.96
C ALA A 37 -11.63 33.24 -28.95
N ASP A 38 -12.13 32.01 -29.09
CA ASP A 38 -13.11 31.44 -28.15
C ASP A 38 -12.47 31.16 -26.78
N ALA A 39 -11.28 30.55 -26.71
CA ALA A 39 -10.58 30.32 -25.44
C ALA A 39 -10.19 31.63 -24.73
N ALA A 40 -9.75 32.65 -25.49
CA ALA A 40 -9.42 33.97 -24.96
C ALA A 40 -10.66 34.79 -24.56
N ALA A 41 -11.83 34.54 -25.18
CA ALA A 41 -13.11 35.16 -24.82
C ALA A 41 -13.79 34.49 -23.61
N ILE A 42 -13.56 33.19 -23.37
CA ILE A 42 -14.11 32.44 -22.23
C ILE A 42 -13.48 32.90 -20.89
N ALA A 43 -12.20 33.26 -20.89
CA ALA A 43 -11.47 33.63 -19.67
C ALA A 43 -12.01 34.91 -18.96
N PRO A 44 -12.35 36.02 -19.65
CA PRO A 44 -13.01 37.16 -19.02
C PRO A 44 -14.53 36.98 -18.79
N ALA A 45 -15.22 36.13 -19.55
CA ALA A 45 -16.66 35.92 -19.40
C ALA A 45 -17.03 35.05 -18.18
N ALA A 46 -16.16 34.10 -17.80
CA ALA A 46 -16.34 33.24 -16.62
C ALA A 46 -16.13 33.97 -15.28
N THR A 47 -15.63 35.21 -15.29
CA THR A 47 -15.29 36.00 -14.08
C THR A 47 -16.24 37.17 -13.81
N SER A 48 -17.15 37.47 -14.75
CA SER A 48 -18.21 38.45 -14.55
C SER A 48 -19.33 37.86 -13.68
N ALA A 49 -19.72 38.58 -12.62
CA ALA A 49 -20.89 38.25 -11.79
C ALA A 49 -22.22 38.25 -12.58
N SER A 50 -22.20 38.68 -13.85
CA SER A 50 -23.29 38.51 -14.80
C SER A 50 -22.68 38.29 -16.20
N PRO A 51 -22.50 37.04 -16.66
CA PRO A 51 -21.99 36.80 -18.00
C PRO A 51 -22.98 37.36 -19.03
N PRO A 52 -22.50 38.05 -20.08
CA PRO A 52 -23.37 38.52 -21.15
C PRO A 52 -24.11 37.32 -21.78
N ARG A 53 -25.42 37.44 -22.02
CA ARG A 53 -26.30 36.37 -22.55
C ARG A 53 -25.77 35.68 -23.83
N ARG A 54 -24.80 36.28 -24.54
CA ARG A 54 -24.20 35.74 -25.77
C ARG A 54 -23.03 34.76 -25.54
N LEU A 55 -22.53 34.61 -24.31
CA LEU A 55 -21.48 33.64 -23.94
C LEU A 55 -21.99 32.60 -22.93
N GLN A 56 -23.21 32.10 -23.15
CA GLN A 56 -23.66 30.86 -22.53
C GLN A 56 -23.01 29.65 -23.23
N LEU A 57 -21.68 29.60 -23.28
CA LEU A 57 -21.06 28.29 -23.35
C LEU A 57 -21.41 27.61 -22.04
N GLY A 58 -22.29 26.61 -22.08
CA GLY A 58 -22.62 25.82 -20.91
C GLY A 58 -21.34 25.23 -20.29
N TRP A 59 -21.29 25.11 -18.96
CA TRP A 59 -20.16 24.53 -18.23
C TRP A 59 -19.68 23.18 -18.81
N HIS A 60 -20.61 22.38 -19.33
CA HIS A 60 -20.32 21.12 -20.02
C HIS A 60 -19.49 21.33 -21.30
N THR A 61 -19.75 22.37 -22.09
CA THR A 61 -18.98 22.69 -23.30
C THR A 61 -17.55 23.11 -22.94
N ALA A 62 -17.39 23.93 -21.89
CA ALA A 62 -16.07 24.32 -21.40
C ALA A 62 -15.28 23.12 -20.87
N LEU A 63 -15.92 22.25 -20.09
CA LEU A 63 -15.32 20.99 -19.62
C LEU A 63 -14.91 20.09 -20.81
N GLY A 64 -15.78 19.92 -21.79
CA GLY A 64 -15.51 19.12 -22.99
C GLY A 64 -14.39 19.68 -23.86
N LEU A 65 -14.24 21.01 -23.95
CA LEU A 65 -13.10 21.65 -24.62
C LEU A 65 -11.79 21.41 -23.87
N ALA A 66 -11.78 21.59 -22.55
CA ALA A 66 -10.60 21.38 -21.73
C ALA A 66 -10.15 19.89 -21.73
N MET A 67 -11.11 18.95 -21.68
CA MET A 67 -10.85 17.51 -21.84
C MET A 67 -10.25 17.18 -23.22
N ARG A 68 -10.75 17.80 -24.30
CA ARG A 68 -10.18 17.64 -25.66
C ARG A 68 -8.76 18.20 -25.74
N ALA A 69 -8.51 19.38 -25.17
CA ALA A 69 -7.18 19.98 -25.10
C ALA A 69 -6.17 19.07 -24.41
N ALA A 70 -6.55 18.51 -23.26
CA ALA A 70 -5.70 17.58 -22.54
C ALA A 70 -5.41 16.29 -23.34
N ARG A 71 -6.42 15.72 -24.01
CA ARG A 71 -6.22 14.55 -24.90
C ARG A 71 -5.25 14.85 -26.05
N MET A 72 -5.35 16.05 -26.65
CA MET A 72 -4.42 16.47 -27.68
C MET A 72 -2.99 16.56 -27.12
N GLY A 73 -2.83 17.10 -25.90
CA GLY A 73 -1.55 17.11 -25.19
C GLY A 73 -0.98 15.70 -24.97
N VAL A 74 -1.80 14.75 -24.49
CA VAL A 74 -1.39 13.35 -24.31
C VAL A 74 -0.96 12.72 -25.62
N ARG A 75 -1.74 12.87 -26.70
CA ARG A 75 -1.40 12.31 -28.02
C ARG A 75 -0.11 12.91 -28.58
N ALA A 76 0.11 14.21 -28.38
CA ALA A 76 1.35 14.86 -28.79
C ALA A 76 2.55 14.31 -28.01
N ALA A 77 2.38 14.05 -26.70
CA ALA A 77 3.42 13.44 -25.88
C ALA A 77 3.69 11.97 -26.28
N GLU A 78 2.65 11.18 -26.54
CA GLU A 78 2.75 9.80 -27.06
C GLU A 78 3.56 9.74 -28.35
N GLU A 79 3.26 10.64 -29.29
CA GLU A 79 3.94 10.69 -30.57
C GLU A 79 5.39 11.17 -30.48
N ALA A 80 5.67 12.10 -29.56
CA ALA A 80 7.04 12.53 -29.27
C ALA A 80 7.86 11.39 -28.64
N ALA A 81 7.28 10.67 -27.68
CA ALA A 81 7.94 9.56 -26.99
C ALA A 81 8.18 8.34 -27.89
N ALA A 82 7.31 8.12 -28.90
CA ALA A 82 7.46 7.02 -29.86
C ALA A 82 8.68 7.15 -30.78
N GLY A 83 9.42 8.27 -30.72
CA GLY A 83 10.73 8.40 -31.37
C GLY A 83 10.66 8.22 -32.88
N ARG A 84 9.79 8.98 -33.57
CA ARG A 84 9.97 9.16 -35.02
C ARG A 84 11.41 9.58 -35.24
N THR A 85 12.14 8.84 -36.08
CA THR A 85 13.52 9.21 -36.40
C THR A 85 13.51 10.60 -37.03
N ARG A 86 14.53 11.42 -36.79
CA ARG A 86 14.66 12.76 -37.38
C ARG A 86 14.44 12.77 -38.90
N GLU A 87 14.71 11.65 -39.57
CA GLU A 87 14.42 11.39 -40.99
C GLU A 87 12.93 11.15 -41.31
N GLN A 88 12.22 10.37 -40.49
CA GLN A 88 10.77 10.22 -40.57
C GLN A 88 10.05 11.51 -40.18
N GLU A 89 10.62 12.30 -39.26
CA GLU A 89 10.14 13.64 -38.91
C GLU A 89 10.32 14.60 -40.07
N VAL A 90 11.46 14.63 -40.75
CA VAL A 90 11.65 15.50 -41.93
C VAL A 90 10.76 15.05 -43.09
N THR A 91 10.56 13.74 -43.30
CA THR A 91 9.70 13.24 -44.38
C THR A 91 8.21 13.46 -44.08
N ALA A 92 7.78 13.27 -42.83
CA ALA A 92 6.42 13.56 -42.38
C ALA A 92 6.13 15.07 -42.34
N LEU A 93 7.09 15.89 -41.91
CA LEU A 93 7.01 17.36 -41.91
C LEU A 93 6.97 17.90 -43.34
N MET A 94 7.73 17.34 -44.28
CA MET A 94 7.64 17.70 -45.70
C MET A 94 6.30 17.28 -46.32
N ALA A 95 5.77 16.09 -45.99
CA ALA A 95 4.45 15.65 -46.46
C ALA A 95 3.28 16.40 -45.80
N ALA A 96 3.45 16.82 -44.55
CA ALA A 96 2.47 17.58 -43.75
C ALA A 96 2.46 19.09 -44.06
N LEU A 97 3.57 19.63 -44.54
CA LEU A 97 3.64 21.01 -45.06
C LEU A 97 2.95 21.15 -46.42
N GLU A 98 2.83 20.05 -47.18
CA GLU A 98 2.07 19.99 -48.44
C GLU A 98 0.54 19.85 -48.21
N ASP A 99 0.12 19.25 -47.08
CA ASP A 99 -1.29 19.06 -46.72
C ASP A 99 -1.69 19.94 -45.53
N ARG A 100 -2.29 21.10 -45.79
CA ARG A 100 -2.63 22.15 -44.81
C ARG A 100 -3.48 21.61 -43.64
N GLY A 101 -2.86 21.15 -42.55
CA GLY A 101 -3.66 20.65 -41.42
C GLY A 101 -2.99 20.21 -40.11
N THR A 102 -1.67 20.23 -39.91
CA THR A 102 -1.08 19.54 -38.74
C THR A 102 -0.32 20.46 -37.77
N PHE A 103 -1.01 20.77 -36.67
CA PHE A 103 -0.54 21.48 -35.46
C PHE A 103 0.43 20.64 -34.59
N ARG A 104 1.00 19.55 -35.13
CA ARG A 104 1.40 18.36 -34.36
C ARG A 104 2.91 18.23 -34.08
N GLU A 105 3.76 19.00 -34.76
CA GLU A 105 5.23 18.79 -34.77
C GLU A 105 6.05 19.84 -33.99
N LEU A 106 5.41 20.84 -33.35
CA LEU A 106 6.12 21.93 -32.66
C LEU A 106 6.31 21.75 -31.15
N PHE A 107 5.66 20.74 -30.57
CA PHE A 107 5.68 20.53 -29.13
C PHE A 107 6.64 19.38 -28.78
N GLY A 108 7.77 19.71 -28.15
CA GLY A 108 8.54 18.69 -27.45
C GLY A 108 7.70 18.00 -26.38
N GLU A 109 8.03 16.75 -26.06
CA GLU A 109 7.30 15.92 -25.09
C GLU A 109 6.98 16.66 -23.78
N GLU A 110 7.93 17.47 -23.30
CA GLU A 110 7.83 18.32 -22.12
C GLU A 110 6.67 19.30 -22.17
N LEU A 111 6.55 20.07 -23.26
CA LEU A 111 5.53 21.10 -23.40
C LEU A 111 4.14 20.46 -23.58
N ALA A 112 4.08 19.33 -24.28
CA ALA A 112 2.85 18.55 -24.42
C ALA A 112 2.35 18.04 -23.06
N ALA A 113 3.25 17.51 -22.22
CA ALA A 113 2.94 17.07 -20.86
C ALA A 113 2.48 18.24 -19.97
N ALA A 114 3.17 19.38 -20.02
CA ALA A 114 2.82 20.57 -19.25
C ALA A 114 1.43 21.12 -19.65
N VAL A 115 1.11 21.15 -20.95
CA VAL A 115 -0.21 21.55 -21.45
C VAL A 115 -1.29 20.58 -20.98
N ALA A 116 -1.03 19.27 -21.02
CA ALA A 116 -1.99 18.27 -20.55
C ALA A 116 -2.28 18.43 -19.05
N VAL A 117 -1.26 18.64 -18.22
CA VAL A 117 -1.43 18.92 -16.79
C VAL A 117 -2.16 20.25 -16.54
N GLY A 118 -1.84 21.30 -17.31
CA GLY A 118 -2.53 22.58 -17.23
C GLY A 118 -4.03 22.46 -17.54
N ALA A 119 -4.37 21.74 -18.62
CA ALA A 119 -5.75 21.47 -19.01
C ALA A 119 -6.46 20.61 -17.95
N LEU A 120 -5.79 19.62 -17.36
CA LEU A 120 -6.33 18.82 -16.25
C LEU A 120 -6.66 19.68 -15.02
N LYS A 121 -5.81 20.63 -14.64
CA LYS A 121 -6.10 21.59 -13.55
C LYS A 121 -7.36 22.40 -13.83
N VAL A 122 -7.53 22.86 -15.08
CA VAL A 122 -8.73 23.61 -15.48
C VAL A 122 -9.98 22.71 -15.43
N THR A 123 -9.91 21.48 -15.96
CA THR A 123 -11.04 20.53 -15.88
C THR A 123 -11.42 20.19 -14.43
N ALA A 124 -10.43 20.01 -13.55
CA ALA A 124 -10.61 19.81 -12.12
C ALA A 124 -11.38 20.97 -11.45
N GLN A 125 -10.96 22.20 -11.74
CA GLN A 125 -11.63 23.41 -11.24
C GLN A 125 -13.05 23.55 -11.79
N LEU A 126 -13.26 23.31 -13.09
CA LEU A 126 -14.60 23.35 -13.68
C LEU A 126 -15.51 22.27 -13.07
N ARG A 127 -14.97 21.08 -12.77
CA ARG A 127 -15.69 19.99 -12.12
C ARG A 127 -16.08 20.31 -10.68
N SER A 128 -15.23 20.99 -9.90
CA SER A 128 -15.57 21.38 -8.52
C SER A 128 -16.63 22.49 -8.46
N LEU A 129 -16.80 23.25 -9.54
CA LEU A 129 -17.84 24.28 -9.67
C LEU A 129 -19.18 23.74 -10.17
N LEU A 130 -19.23 22.55 -10.76
CA LEU A 130 -20.48 21.91 -11.15
C LEU A 130 -21.31 21.65 -9.88
N PRO A 131 -22.53 22.21 -9.78
CA PRO A 131 -23.41 21.91 -8.66
C PRO A 131 -23.54 20.40 -8.55
N ALA A 132 -23.36 19.85 -7.34
CA ALA A 132 -23.79 18.48 -7.06
C ALA A 132 -25.30 18.49 -7.31
N ALA A 133 -25.72 18.08 -8.51
CA ALA A 133 -27.09 18.17 -8.96
C ALA A 133 -27.94 17.26 -8.07
N SER A 134 -28.46 17.84 -6.99
CA SER A 134 -29.12 17.15 -5.88
C SER A 134 -30.53 16.65 -6.23
N GLY A 135 -30.83 16.47 -7.52
CA GLY A 135 -32.12 15.99 -7.99
C GLY A 135 -32.12 15.50 -9.45
N ALA A 136 -30.97 15.11 -10.00
CA ALA A 136 -30.93 14.61 -11.38
C ALA A 136 -31.55 13.21 -11.48
N ASP A 137 -32.52 13.06 -12.38
CA ASP A 137 -33.11 11.79 -12.80
C ASP A 137 -32.03 10.74 -13.10
N ALA A 138 -32.38 9.44 -13.04
CA ALA A 138 -31.47 8.31 -13.22
C ALA A 138 -30.58 8.40 -14.48
N THR A 139 -31.04 9.10 -15.53
CA THR A 139 -30.30 9.35 -16.78
C THR A 139 -29.20 10.42 -16.66
N GLY A 140 -29.33 11.41 -15.77
CA GLY A 140 -28.29 12.42 -15.52
C GLY A 140 -27.09 11.85 -14.77
N GLY A 141 -27.33 10.86 -13.90
CA GLY A 141 -26.28 10.19 -13.12
C GLY A 141 -25.27 9.40 -13.97
N SER A 142 -25.72 8.72 -15.03
CA SER A 142 -24.83 7.92 -15.89
C SER A 142 -23.86 8.81 -16.69
N VAL A 143 -24.36 9.90 -17.29
CA VAL A 143 -23.53 10.85 -18.06
C VAL A 143 -22.44 11.49 -17.18
N GLN A 144 -22.77 11.81 -15.92
CA GLN A 144 -21.80 12.38 -14.99
C GLN A 144 -20.74 11.36 -14.54
N ALA A 145 -21.14 10.09 -14.36
CA ALA A 145 -20.21 9.00 -14.06
C ALA A 145 -19.25 8.75 -15.23
N ASP A 146 -19.76 8.73 -16.47
CA ASP A 146 -18.94 8.55 -17.68
C ASP A 146 -17.94 9.69 -17.88
N GLN A 147 -18.38 10.95 -17.72
CA GLN A 147 -17.49 12.11 -17.76
C GLN A 147 -16.45 12.07 -16.62
N GLY A 148 -16.83 11.57 -15.44
CA GLY A 148 -15.91 11.33 -14.33
C GLY A 148 -14.86 10.30 -14.67
N ALA A 149 -15.27 9.15 -15.19
CA ALA A 149 -14.34 8.10 -15.61
C ALA A 149 -13.41 8.59 -16.73
N GLU A 150 -13.93 9.34 -17.70
CA GLU A 150 -13.12 9.92 -18.77
C GLU A 150 -12.06 10.90 -18.26
N TRP A 151 -12.41 11.75 -17.28
CA TRP A 151 -11.45 12.64 -16.61
C TRP A 151 -10.33 11.83 -15.93
N TRP A 152 -10.68 10.75 -15.23
CA TRP A 152 -9.69 9.88 -14.61
C TRP A 152 -8.82 9.11 -15.62
N ARG A 153 -9.37 8.64 -16.74
CA ARG A 153 -8.58 8.03 -17.83
C ARG A 153 -7.55 9.00 -18.38
N LEU A 154 -7.94 10.26 -18.53
CA LEU A 154 -7.03 11.31 -18.96
C LEU A 154 -5.93 11.58 -17.93
N MET A 155 -6.26 11.63 -16.64
CA MET A 155 -5.25 11.71 -15.56
C MET A 155 -4.25 10.53 -15.65
N ALA A 156 -4.76 9.32 -15.79
CA ALA A 156 -3.93 8.10 -15.91
C ALA A 156 -3.05 8.11 -17.17
N ALA A 157 -3.54 8.69 -18.27
CA ALA A 157 -2.80 8.83 -19.53
C ALA A 157 -1.72 9.91 -19.46
N VAL A 158 -1.86 10.93 -18.59
CA VAL A 158 -0.83 11.95 -18.38
C VAL A 158 0.31 11.46 -17.47
N ALA A 159 0.03 10.54 -16.55
CA ALA A 159 1.00 10.06 -15.56
C ALA A 159 2.35 9.56 -16.14
N PRO A 160 2.42 8.84 -17.27
CA PRO A 160 3.69 8.43 -17.89
C PRO A 160 4.59 9.60 -18.33
N TYR A 161 4.02 10.77 -18.60
CA TYR A 161 4.77 11.93 -19.10
C TYR A 161 5.20 12.88 -17.99
N VAL A 162 4.82 12.59 -16.74
CA VAL A 162 5.26 13.40 -15.60
C VAL A 162 6.78 13.33 -15.46
N GLY A 163 7.38 12.15 -15.64
CA GLY A 163 8.83 11.94 -15.49
C GLY A 163 9.69 12.66 -16.52
N THR A 164 9.13 13.04 -17.66
CA THR A 164 9.86 13.76 -18.70
C THR A 164 9.84 15.28 -18.49
N MET A 165 9.12 15.77 -17.47
CA MET A 165 9.12 17.18 -17.10
C MET A 165 10.48 17.63 -16.51
N LYS A 166 10.99 18.76 -17.00
CA LYS A 166 12.23 19.36 -16.49
C LYS A 166 12.06 19.98 -15.10
N MET A 167 13.18 20.29 -14.45
CA MET A 167 13.23 20.94 -13.13
C MET A 167 12.40 22.24 -13.05
N MET A 168 12.30 23.00 -14.14
CA MET A 168 11.47 24.23 -14.18
C MET A 168 9.96 23.93 -14.12
N ASP A 169 9.54 22.71 -14.46
CA ASP A 169 8.15 22.26 -14.51
C ASP A 169 7.74 21.45 -13.27
N LEU A 170 8.57 21.42 -12.22
CA LEU A 170 8.26 20.75 -10.95
C LEU A 170 6.97 21.26 -10.28
N PHE A 171 6.60 22.53 -10.51
CA PHE A 171 5.31 23.08 -10.09
C PHE A 171 4.12 22.47 -10.85
N SER A 172 4.32 22.07 -12.10
CA SER A 172 3.32 21.35 -12.88
C SER A 172 3.10 19.96 -12.30
N ALA A 173 4.18 19.22 -12.06
CA ALA A 173 4.12 17.90 -11.42
C ALA A 173 3.46 17.96 -10.03
N GLN A 174 3.87 18.90 -9.17
CA GLN A 174 3.23 19.09 -7.87
C GLN A 174 1.74 19.42 -8.03
N GLY A 175 1.39 20.33 -8.93
CA GLY A 175 -0.02 20.67 -9.12
C GLY A 175 -0.84 19.54 -9.77
N PHE A 176 -0.21 18.59 -10.47
CA PHE A 176 -0.86 17.33 -10.88
C PHE A 176 -1.15 16.44 -9.66
N GLY A 177 -0.18 16.32 -8.75
CA GLY A 177 -0.38 15.65 -7.46
C GLY A 177 -1.48 16.28 -6.61
N ASP A 178 -1.54 17.62 -6.54
CA ASP A 178 -2.62 18.34 -5.87
C ASP A 178 -3.99 18.03 -6.52
N CYS A 179 -4.06 17.93 -7.85
CA CYS A 179 -5.30 17.55 -8.54
C CYS A 179 -5.73 16.11 -8.20
N LEU A 180 -4.80 15.15 -8.24
CA LEU A 180 -5.07 13.77 -7.81
C LEU A 180 -5.61 13.75 -6.38
N ARG A 181 -4.90 14.38 -5.44
CA ARG A 181 -5.26 14.41 -4.02
C ARG A 181 -6.63 15.03 -3.78
N MET A 182 -6.93 16.18 -4.39
CA MET A 182 -8.17 16.93 -4.13
C MET A 182 -9.41 16.21 -4.67
N HIS A 183 -9.26 15.44 -5.75
CA HIS A 183 -10.39 14.77 -6.39
C HIS A 183 -10.51 13.29 -6.04
N LEU A 184 -9.50 12.70 -5.41
CA LEU A 184 -9.59 11.35 -4.87
C LEU A 184 -10.73 11.27 -3.84
N PRO A 185 -11.71 10.38 -4.04
CA PRO A 185 -12.81 10.21 -3.11
C PRO A 185 -12.28 9.77 -1.75
N ARG A 186 -12.71 10.49 -0.70
CA ARG A 186 -12.41 10.16 0.69
C ARG A 186 -13.62 9.51 1.32
N MET A 187 -13.39 8.43 2.06
CA MET A 187 -14.44 7.80 2.86
C MET A 187 -14.46 8.33 4.29
N PRO A 188 -15.58 8.12 5.02
CA PRO A 188 -15.66 8.39 6.45
C PRO A 188 -14.52 7.69 7.22
N ARG A 189 -14.29 8.17 8.44
CA ARG A 189 -13.18 7.73 9.30
C ARG A 189 -13.22 6.22 9.57
N SER A 190 -12.07 5.69 9.95
CA SER A 190 -11.65 4.27 9.96
C SER A 190 -12.46 3.25 10.78
N ALA A 191 -13.61 3.60 11.35
CA ALA A 191 -14.43 2.66 12.13
C ALA A 191 -15.80 2.36 11.49
N ASP A 192 -16.24 3.19 10.54
CA ASP A 192 -17.55 3.01 9.92
C ASP A 192 -17.52 1.85 8.91
N PRO A 193 -18.61 1.06 8.84
CA PRO A 193 -18.71 -0.01 7.85
C PRO A 193 -18.62 0.57 6.43
N LEU A 194 -17.90 -0.12 5.55
CA LEU A 194 -17.84 0.28 4.16
C LEU A 194 -19.20 -0.02 3.48
N PRO A 195 -19.75 0.91 2.69
CA PRO A 195 -20.98 0.67 1.96
C PRO A 195 -20.84 -0.57 1.05
N PRO A 196 -21.93 -1.34 0.85
CA PRO A 196 -21.87 -2.52 -0.01
C PRO A 196 -21.67 -2.17 -1.49
N LEU A 197 -22.03 -0.95 -1.90
CA LEU A 197 -21.90 -0.44 -3.25
C LEU A 197 -20.80 0.61 -3.34
N THR A 198 -20.03 0.56 -4.42
CA THR A 198 -18.97 1.54 -4.70
C THR A 198 -19.57 2.94 -4.83
N PRO A 199 -19.11 3.94 -4.05
CA PRO A 199 -19.55 5.32 -4.21
C PRO A 199 -19.32 5.82 -5.66
N PRO A 200 -20.25 6.57 -6.29
CA PRO A 200 -20.16 6.91 -7.71
C PRO A 200 -18.86 7.63 -8.13
N ALA A 201 -18.35 8.52 -7.27
CA ALA A 201 -17.09 9.21 -7.52
C ALA A 201 -15.89 8.24 -7.50
N LEU A 202 -15.93 7.24 -6.61
CA LEU A 202 -14.92 6.18 -6.53
C LEU A 202 -15.02 5.21 -7.69
N ALA A 203 -16.23 4.82 -8.08
CA ALA A 203 -16.47 3.99 -9.25
C ALA A 203 -15.90 4.66 -10.53
N SER A 204 -16.12 5.98 -10.67
CA SER A 204 -15.55 6.77 -11.76
C SER A 204 -14.01 6.76 -11.73
N ALA A 205 -13.41 6.91 -10.55
CA ALA A 205 -11.95 6.89 -10.38
C ALA A 205 -11.34 5.53 -10.73
N LEU A 206 -11.93 4.46 -10.24
CA LEU A 206 -11.52 3.08 -10.53
C LEU A 206 -11.67 2.75 -12.02
N ALA A 207 -12.83 3.07 -12.62
CA ALA A 207 -13.08 2.88 -14.06
C ALA A 207 -12.16 3.74 -14.96
N GLY A 208 -11.54 4.78 -14.39
CA GLY A 208 -10.54 5.58 -15.06
C GLY A 208 -9.10 5.13 -14.86
N GLY A 209 -8.85 4.03 -14.14
CA GLY A 209 -7.51 3.47 -13.97
C GLY A 209 -6.65 4.20 -12.93
N VAL A 210 -7.27 4.76 -11.88
CA VAL A 210 -6.53 5.46 -10.81
C VAL A 210 -5.56 4.53 -10.06
N LEU A 211 -5.88 3.24 -9.89
CA LEU A 211 -5.01 2.27 -9.24
C LEU A 211 -3.72 2.03 -10.04
N PRO A 212 -3.77 1.61 -11.32
CA PRO A 212 -2.59 1.51 -12.18
C PRO A 212 -1.81 2.83 -12.29
N CYS A 213 -2.50 3.97 -12.31
CA CYS A 213 -1.89 5.29 -12.34
C CYS A 213 -1.02 5.53 -11.10
N LEU A 214 -1.58 5.32 -9.90
CA LEU A 214 -0.85 5.50 -8.64
C LEU A 214 0.31 4.51 -8.52
N GLU A 215 0.06 3.25 -8.86
CA GLU A 215 1.09 2.22 -8.87
C GLU A 215 2.28 2.63 -9.74
N ARG A 216 2.03 3.02 -11.00
CA ARG A 216 3.08 3.47 -11.94
C ARG A 216 3.89 4.65 -11.37
N LEU A 217 3.22 5.65 -10.80
CA LEU A 217 3.89 6.80 -10.18
C LEU A 217 4.81 6.38 -9.03
N ILE A 218 4.34 5.48 -8.16
CA ILE A 218 5.13 4.91 -7.05
C ILE A 218 6.32 4.13 -7.57
N ARG A 219 6.12 3.27 -8.59
CA ARG A 219 7.20 2.46 -9.18
C ARG A 219 8.29 3.34 -9.77
N ARG A 220 7.93 4.35 -10.56
CA ARG A 220 8.89 5.27 -11.19
C ARG A 220 9.63 6.10 -10.16
N ALA A 221 8.92 6.64 -9.17
CA ALA A 221 9.55 7.39 -8.09
C ALA A 221 10.51 6.51 -7.26
N ALA A 222 10.14 5.25 -7.00
CA ALA A 222 10.99 4.29 -6.32
C ALA A 222 12.21 3.88 -7.17
N ALA A 223 12.01 3.59 -8.45
CA ALA A 223 13.07 3.18 -9.38
C ALA A 223 14.13 4.29 -9.52
N ALA A 224 13.67 5.54 -9.66
CA ALA A 224 14.56 6.69 -9.73
C ALA A 224 15.37 6.90 -8.44
N ALA A 225 14.78 6.61 -7.28
CA ALA A 225 15.48 6.72 -6.01
C ALA A 225 16.50 5.59 -5.78
N THR A 226 16.28 4.41 -6.35
CA THR A 226 17.20 3.27 -6.23
C THR A 226 18.31 3.23 -7.28
N GLY A 227 18.22 4.05 -8.34
CA GLY A 227 19.20 4.04 -9.43
C GLY A 227 20.54 4.69 -9.06
N ASP A 228 21.64 4.11 -9.59
CA ASP A 228 23.02 4.58 -9.38
C ASP A 228 23.25 6.05 -9.81
N ALA A 229 22.44 6.54 -10.74
CA ALA A 229 22.64 7.84 -11.39
C ALA A 229 22.17 9.06 -10.58
N GLY A 230 21.54 8.90 -9.41
CA GLY A 230 20.93 10.07 -8.75
C GLY A 230 20.33 9.85 -7.37
N ALA A 231 21.03 9.17 -6.46
CA ALA A 231 20.63 9.12 -5.05
C ALA A 231 20.47 10.56 -4.49
N GLY A 232 19.21 11.00 -4.33
CA GLY A 232 18.86 12.32 -3.82
C GLY A 232 18.27 13.31 -4.85
N GLN A 233 18.19 12.95 -6.13
CA GLN A 233 17.50 13.80 -7.11
C GLN A 233 15.98 13.73 -6.91
N VAL A 234 15.36 14.90 -6.78
CA VAL A 234 13.90 15.03 -6.73
C VAL A 234 13.35 14.82 -8.14
N THR A 235 12.59 13.74 -8.35
CA THR A 235 11.90 13.51 -9.61
C THR A 235 10.52 14.19 -9.65
N PRO A 236 9.97 14.44 -10.85
CA PRO A 236 8.59 14.90 -11.00
C PRO A 236 7.57 13.95 -10.35
N GLU A 237 7.71 12.63 -10.50
CA GLU A 237 6.81 11.65 -9.87
C GLU A 237 6.87 11.71 -8.35
N PHE A 238 8.06 11.92 -7.80
CA PHE A 238 8.23 12.16 -6.37
C PHE A 238 7.44 13.40 -5.91
N LEU A 239 7.43 14.49 -6.68
CA LEU A 239 6.65 15.68 -6.31
C LEU A 239 5.14 15.47 -6.42
N VAL A 240 4.69 14.66 -7.37
CA VAL A 240 3.28 14.21 -7.42
C VAL A 240 2.91 13.53 -6.11
N LEU A 241 3.76 12.62 -5.64
CA LEU A 241 3.56 11.85 -4.41
C LEU A 241 3.66 12.71 -3.14
N VAL A 242 4.61 13.65 -3.06
CA VAL A 242 4.71 14.59 -1.91
C VAL A 242 3.49 15.52 -1.80
N SER A 243 2.77 15.75 -2.90
CA SER A 243 1.53 16.56 -2.85
C SER A 243 0.42 15.90 -2.01
N PHE A 244 0.54 14.60 -1.72
CA PHE A 244 -0.33 13.89 -0.79
C PHE A 244 -0.13 14.30 0.67
N GLU A 245 1.08 14.75 1.03
CA GLU A 245 1.50 15.15 2.39
C GLU A 245 0.99 16.55 2.79
N LYS A 246 1.02 17.52 1.86
CA LYS A 246 0.75 18.96 2.13
C LYS A 246 -0.65 19.28 2.69
N ALA A 247 -1.56 18.32 2.76
CA ALA A 247 -2.91 18.53 3.23
C ALA A 247 -3.07 18.53 4.75
N SER A 248 -2.04 18.15 5.51
CA SER A 248 -2.17 18.04 6.96
C SER A 248 -1.16 18.87 7.72
N TRP A 249 -1.63 19.98 8.28
CA TRP A 249 -0.84 20.78 9.21
C TRP A 249 -0.81 20.18 10.63
N THR A 250 -1.58 19.11 10.89
CA THR A 250 -1.57 18.38 12.17
C THR A 250 -1.22 16.90 11.97
N PHE A 251 -0.46 16.32 12.90
CA PHE A 251 -0.04 14.91 12.84
C PHE A 251 -1.24 13.94 12.77
N VAL A 252 -2.31 14.22 13.51
CA VAL A 252 -3.51 13.36 13.60
C VAL A 252 -4.37 13.40 12.33
N ASP A 253 -4.49 14.56 11.69
CA ASP A 253 -5.19 14.65 10.40
C ASP A 253 -4.37 14.00 9.26
N SER A 254 -3.04 13.89 9.42
CA SER A 254 -2.14 13.36 8.38
C SER A 254 -2.30 11.86 8.22
N MET A 255 -2.35 11.13 9.34
CA MET A 255 -2.62 9.70 9.31
C MET A 255 -3.96 9.43 8.63
N ASN A 256 -5.03 10.11 9.06
CA ASN A 256 -6.35 9.92 8.45
C ASN A 256 -6.43 10.36 6.98
N ALA A 257 -5.61 11.31 6.52
CA ALA A 257 -5.65 11.80 5.16
C ALA A 257 -5.27 10.72 4.14
N THR A 258 -4.18 9.99 4.36
CA THR A 258 -3.72 8.95 3.43
C THR A 258 -4.62 7.73 3.45
N TRP A 259 -5.00 7.27 4.65
CA TRP A 259 -5.93 6.15 4.79
C TRP A 259 -7.29 6.43 4.14
N GLY A 260 -7.79 7.66 4.27
CA GLY A 260 -9.12 8.05 3.81
C GLY A 260 -9.36 7.89 2.31
N TRP A 261 -8.32 7.99 1.47
CA TRP A 261 -8.42 7.73 0.03
C TRP A 261 -7.88 6.35 -0.37
N LEU A 262 -6.90 5.81 0.36
CA LEU A 262 -6.31 4.52 0.02
C LEU A 262 -7.25 3.35 0.30
N ALA A 263 -7.80 3.27 1.52
CA ALA A 263 -8.61 2.13 1.92
C ALA A 263 -9.80 1.87 0.97
N PRO A 264 -10.51 2.90 0.48
CA PRO A 264 -11.56 2.71 -0.52
C PRO A 264 -11.03 2.20 -1.86
N LEU A 265 -9.87 2.69 -2.34
CA LEU A 265 -9.28 2.17 -3.57
C LEU A 265 -8.94 0.68 -3.46
N LEU A 266 -8.38 0.26 -2.32
CA LEU A 266 -8.06 -1.14 -2.05
C LEU A 266 -9.33 -1.99 -1.87
N ALA A 267 -10.36 -1.44 -1.23
CA ALA A 267 -11.59 -2.17 -0.93
C ALA A 267 -12.48 -2.40 -2.16
N TYR A 268 -12.59 -1.41 -3.06
CA TYR A 268 -13.52 -1.45 -4.19
C TYR A 268 -12.84 -1.65 -5.56
N GLY A 269 -11.52 -1.48 -5.64
CA GLY A 269 -10.79 -1.63 -6.90
C GLY A 269 -10.64 -3.08 -7.35
N ASP A 270 -10.10 -3.27 -8.56
CA ASP A 270 -9.75 -4.61 -9.03
C ASP A 270 -8.72 -5.24 -8.07
N PRO A 271 -8.95 -6.48 -7.57
CA PRO A 271 -8.06 -7.10 -6.61
C PRO A 271 -6.60 -7.22 -7.07
N ARG A 272 -6.36 -7.42 -8.39
CA ARG A 272 -5.01 -7.55 -8.93
C ARG A 272 -4.31 -6.20 -8.99
N GLU A 273 -5.01 -5.17 -9.45
CA GLU A 273 -4.48 -3.80 -9.47
C GLU A 273 -4.20 -3.27 -8.06
N ALA A 274 -5.11 -3.52 -7.11
CA ALA A 274 -4.92 -3.16 -5.71
C ALA A 274 -3.75 -3.94 -5.07
N GLY A 275 -3.63 -5.23 -5.38
CA GLY A 275 -2.51 -6.08 -4.98
C GLY A 275 -1.17 -5.59 -5.53
N ALA A 276 -1.14 -5.16 -6.79
CA ALA A 276 0.04 -4.61 -7.46
C ALA A 276 0.47 -3.25 -6.89
N LEU A 277 -0.49 -2.39 -6.51
CA LEU A 277 -0.21 -1.16 -5.77
C LEU A 277 0.47 -1.47 -4.42
N ILE A 278 -0.05 -2.44 -3.66
CA ILE A 278 0.53 -2.89 -2.39
C ILE A 278 1.91 -3.50 -2.59
N ALA A 279 2.10 -4.31 -3.63
CA ALA A 279 3.39 -4.90 -3.97
C ALA A 279 4.42 -3.81 -4.31
N SER A 280 4.06 -2.85 -5.16
CA SER A 280 4.92 -1.73 -5.55
C SER A 280 5.29 -0.84 -4.37
N LEU A 281 4.37 -0.61 -3.43
CA LEU A 281 4.66 0.09 -2.18
C LEU A 281 5.62 -0.69 -1.28
N GLY A 282 5.44 -2.01 -1.18
CA GLY A 282 6.39 -2.87 -0.47
C GLY A 282 7.80 -2.85 -1.06
N LYS A 283 7.90 -2.82 -2.39
CA LYS A 283 9.19 -2.72 -3.09
C LYS A 283 9.84 -1.37 -2.89
N ALA A 284 9.06 -0.29 -2.98
CA ALA A 284 9.53 1.04 -2.64
C ALA A 284 10.06 1.03 -1.20
N LEU A 285 9.26 0.55 -0.25
CA LEU A 285 9.65 0.35 1.15
C LEU A 285 10.88 -0.55 1.34
N ALA A 286 11.27 -1.39 0.39
CA ALA A 286 12.49 -2.18 0.48
C ALA A 286 13.71 -1.45 -0.11
N GLY A 287 13.53 -0.68 -1.17
CA GLY A 287 14.60 0.01 -1.90
C GLY A 287 15.10 1.32 -1.27
N PHE A 288 14.30 2.01 -0.46
CA PHE A 288 14.68 3.34 0.05
C PHE A 288 15.76 3.33 1.14
N ASP A 289 16.94 3.88 0.87
CA ASP A 289 17.83 4.31 1.97
C ASP A 289 17.30 5.63 2.58
N SER A 290 17.65 5.88 3.84
CA SER A 290 17.29 7.04 4.65
C SER A 290 17.59 8.43 4.04
N ALA A 291 18.29 8.50 2.91
CA ALA A 291 18.72 9.76 2.30
C ALA A 291 17.59 10.56 1.59
N SER A 292 16.53 9.91 1.11
CA SER A 292 15.48 10.57 0.30
C SER A 292 14.28 11.02 1.15
N ARG A 293 14.20 12.30 1.55
CA ARG A 293 13.23 12.76 2.59
C ARG A 293 11.73 12.64 2.23
N GLY A 294 11.30 13.02 1.02
CA GLY A 294 9.87 13.19 0.71
C GLY A 294 9.10 11.90 0.36
N LEU A 295 9.69 10.96 -0.38
CA LEU A 295 9.07 9.65 -0.59
C LEU A 295 9.16 8.81 0.69
N ASN A 296 10.19 9.02 1.51
CA ASN A 296 10.14 8.55 2.89
C ASN A 296 8.92 9.13 3.62
N ALA A 297 8.59 10.41 3.53
CA ALA A 297 7.39 10.95 4.18
C ALA A 297 6.09 10.26 3.74
N LEU A 298 5.86 10.11 2.43
CA LEU A 298 4.69 9.36 1.93
C LEU A 298 4.71 7.89 2.38
N LEU A 299 5.84 7.20 2.23
CA LEU A 299 5.99 5.82 2.64
C LEU A 299 5.88 5.66 4.16
N ASN A 300 6.27 6.66 4.94
CA ASN A 300 6.13 6.71 6.39
C ASN A 300 4.67 6.91 6.76
N ASP A 301 3.97 7.84 6.11
CA ASP A 301 2.54 8.02 6.31
C ASP A 301 1.77 6.76 5.92
N PHE A 302 2.16 6.14 4.83
CA PHE A 302 1.53 4.93 4.33
C PHE A 302 1.79 3.72 5.24
N THR A 303 3.04 3.54 5.65
CA THR A 303 3.43 2.55 6.65
C THR A 303 2.68 2.85 7.93
N SER A 304 2.83 4.04 8.52
CA SER A 304 2.11 4.48 9.73
C SER A 304 0.61 4.20 9.65
N ASN A 305 -0.05 4.44 8.51
CA ASN A 305 -1.47 4.13 8.33
C ASN A 305 -1.78 2.63 8.26
N LEU A 306 -1.03 1.87 7.48
CA LEU A 306 -1.13 0.41 7.52
C LEU A 306 -0.83 -0.13 8.92
N CYS A 307 -0.03 0.58 9.69
CA CYS A 307 0.50 0.14 10.96
C CYS A 307 -0.39 0.51 12.15
N THR A 308 -1.12 1.62 12.06
CA THR A 308 -1.96 2.14 13.13
C THR A 308 -3.44 2.02 12.76
N VAL A 309 -3.82 2.55 11.60
CA VAL A 309 -5.23 2.65 11.21
C VAL A 309 -5.79 1.30 10.75
N ALA A 310 -5.03 0.51 10.00
CA ALA A 310 -5.50 -0.79 9.51
C ALA A 310 -5.81 -1.81 10.62
N PRO A 311 -4.97 -2.01 11.66
CA PRO A 311 -5.33 -2.85 12.81
C PRO A 311 -6.59 -2.35 13.52
N THR A 312 -6.72 -1.04 13.72
CA THR A 312 -7.91 -0.45 14.34
C THR A 312 -9.18 -0.73 13.53
N TRP A 313 -9.08 -0.66 12.20
CA TRP A 313 -10.17 -0.99 11.29
C TRP A 313 -10.50 -2.49 11.33
N LEU A 314 -9.48 -3.37 11.34
CA LEU A 314 -9.65 -4.82 11.48
C LEU A 314 -10.31 -5.20 12.81
N ASP A 315 -9.93 -4.52 13.90
CA ASP A 315 -10.55 -4.72 15.21
C ASP A 315 -12.03 -4.30 15.21
N GLY A 316 -12.37 -3.22 14.50
CA GLY A 316 -13.75 -2.79 14.30
C GLY A 316 -14.55 -3.76 13.43
N ALA A 317 -13.92 -4.35 12.41
CA ALA A 317 -14.50 -5.41 11.58
C ALA A 317 -14.75 -6.69 12.40
N ALA A 318 -13.78 -7.10 13.21
CA ALA A 318 -13.90 -8.25 14.12
C ALA A 318 -15.02 -8.06 15.14
N ALA A 319 -15.08 -6.90 15.80
CA ALA A 319 -16.13 -6.59 16.76
C ALA A 319 -17.55 -6.54 16.14
N ARG A 320 -17.67 -6.37 14.81
CA ARG A 320 -18.96 -6.50 14.11
C ARG A 320 -19.32 -7.96 13.85
N LEU A 321 -18.36 -8.79 13.48
CA LEU A 321 -18.57 -10.23 13.31
C LEU A 321 -18.98 -10.90 14.62
N GLU A 322 -18.37 -10.53 15.73
CA GLU A 322 -18.71 -11.03 17.07
C GLU A 322 -20.15 -10.68 17.49
N ARG A 323 -20.65 -9.54 17.02
CA ARG A 323 -22.05 -9.13 17.22
C ARG A 323 -23.02 -9.78 16.23
N GLY A 324 -22.58 -10.77 15.46
CA GLY A 324 -23.39 -11.46 14.45
C GLY A 324 -23.57 -10.68 13.14
N GLY A 325 -22.83 -9.59 12.94
CA GLY A 325 -22.79 -8.88 11.67
C GLY A 325 -22.06 -9.69 10.58
N ALA A 326 -22.21 -9.27 9.33
CA ALA A 326 -21.44 -9.78 8.21
C ALA A 326 -20.57 -8.68 7.62
N LEU A 327 -19.37 -9.03 7.16
CA LEU A 327 -18.56 -8.13 6.35
C LEU A 327 -19.15 -8.02 4.94
N THR A 328 -19.10 -6.83 4.37
CA THR A 328 -19.43 -6.66 2.96
C THR A 328 -18.28 -7.20 2.08
N PRO A 329 -18.52 -7.51 0.79
CA PRO A 329 -17.44 -7.89 -0.13
C PRO A 329 -16.22 -6.94 -0.14
N PRO A 330 -16.37 -5.60 -0.21
CA PRO A 330 -15.21 -4.70 -0.19
C PRO A 330 -14.44 -4.74 1.14
N GLU A 331 -15.12 -4.98 2.26
CA GLU A 331 -14.45 -5.15 3.56
C GLU A 331 -13.62 -6.43 3.61
N ARG A 332 -14.12 -7.54 3.10
CA ARG A 332 -13.33 -8.78 3.00
C ARG A 332 -12.11 -8.61 2.11
N GLN A 333 -12.27 -7.95 0.96
CA GLN A 333 -11.17 -7.63 0.06
C GLN A 333 -10.11 -6.77 0.76
N LEU A 334 -10.53 -5.69 1.41
CA LEU A 334 -9.63 -4.81 2.15
C LEU A 334 -8.89 -5.59 3.24
N ALA A 335 -9.58 -6.40 4.05
CA ALA A 335 -8.95 -7.19 5.10
C ALA A 335 -7.90 -8.16 4.54
N GLY A 336 -8.22 -8.86 3.44
CA GLY A 336 -7.30 -9.77 2.77
C GLY A 336 -6.05 -9.05 2.23
N LEU A 337 -6.23 -7.89 1.60
CA LEU A 337 -5.13 -7.07 1.09
C LEU A 337 -4.27 -6.46 2.20
N LEU A 338 -4.86 -6.02 3.32
CA LEU A 338 -4.12 -5.53 4.49
C LEU A 338 -3.31 -6.63 5.15
N GLY A 339 -3.88 -7.83 5.30
CA GLY A 339 -3.15 -9.00 5.76
C GLY A 339 -2.00 -9.37 4.83
N ALA A 340 -2.21 -9.25 3.53
CA ALA A 340 -1.15 -9.48 2.54
C ALA A 340 -0.04 -8.41 2.59
N ALA A 341 -0.42 -7.14 2.72
CA ALA A 341 0.52 -6.03 2.90
C ALA A 341 1.35 -6.20 4.18
N ALA A 342 0.70 -6.51 5.31
CA ALA A 342 1.37 -6.76 6.57
C ALA A 342 2.40 -7.91 6.44
N ALA A 343 2.01 -9.04 5.83
CA ALA A 343 2.92 -10.15 5.59
C ALA A 343 4.11 -9.78 4.71
N ALA A 344 3.88 -8.94 3.69
CA ALA A 344 4.92 -8.54 2.76
C ALA A 344 5.88 -7.51 3.37
N TRP A 345 5.38 -6.53 4.12
CA TRP A 345 6.16 -5.36 4.51
C TRP A 345 6.74 -5.44 5.92
N LEU A 346 6.08 -6.11 6.87
CA LEU A 346 6.56 -6.16 8.26
C LEU A 346 7.99 -6.69 8.42
N PRO A 347 8.44 -7.72 7.68
CA PRO A 347 9.85 -8.13 7.68
C PRO A 347 10.83 -6.99 7.36
N GLU A 348 10.51 -6.21 6.34
CA GLU A 348 11.35 -5.12 5.86
C GLU A 348 11.29 -3.91 6.79
N ALA A 349 10.07 -3.53 7.19
CA ALA A 349 9.84 -2.48 8.18
C ALA A 349 10.59 -2.78 9.47
N SER A 350 10.51 -4.01 9.99
CA SER A 350 11.22 -4.44 11.20
C SER A 350 12.73 -4.32 11.03
N ARG A 351 13.29 -4.76 9.89
CA ARG A 351 14.72 -4.63 9.61
C ARG A 351 15.16 -3.17 9.60
N ARG A 352 14.37 -2.29 9.00
CA ARG A 352 14.65 -0.84 8.94
C ARG A 352 14.56 -0.17 10.29
N ILE A 353 13.55 -0.51 11.10
CA ILE A 353 13.44 -0.06 12.49
C ILE A 353 14.72 -0.42 13.24
N TRP A 354 15.17 -1.67 13.13
CA TRP A 354 16.39 -2.13 13.79
C TRP A 354 17.64 -1.38 13.31
N SER A 355 17.86 -1.30 12.01
CA SER A 355 18.98 -0.58 11.43
C SER A 355 18.96 0.91 11.80
N GLY A 356 17.79 1.53 11.82
CA GLY A 356 17.60 2.90 12.29
C GLY A 356 18.00 3.06 13.75
N LEU A 357 17.61 2.12 14.61
CA LEU A 357 17.91 2.20 16.03
C LEU A 357 19.38 1.98 16.36
N SER A 358 20.00 1.01 15.72
CA SER A 358 21.45 0.82 15.82
C SER A 358 22.20 2.10 15.43
N ARG A 359 21.67 2.89 14.48
CA ARG A 359 22.22 4.21 14.11
C ARG A 359 21.89 5.31 15.13
N THR A 360 20.68 5.35 15.69
CA THR A 360 20.34 6.33 16.73
C THR A 360 21.14 6.14 18.02
N GLN A 361 21.44 4.90 18.39
CA GLN A 361 22.35 4.60 19.53
C GLN A 361 23.76 5.15 19.31
N ALA A 362 24.16 5.37 18.06
CA ALA A 362 25.42 6.02 17.69
C ALA A 362 25.32 7.57 17.68
N GLY A 363 24.24 8.17 18.19
CA GLY A 363 24.09 9.63 18.35
C GLY A 363 23.41 10.35 17.18
N PHE A 364 22.74 9.64 16.27
CA PHE A 364 22.07 10.25 15.11
C PHE A 364 20.58 10.55 15.42
N VAL A 365 20.18 11.82 15.43
CA VAL A 365 18.88 12.28 15.98
C VAL A 365 17.74 12.38 14.91
N ASP A 366 18.02 12.16 13.64
CA ASP A 366 17.11 12.59 12.54
C ASP A 366 16.00 11.61 12.12
N CYS A 367 15.72 10.55 12.87
CA CYS A 367 14.68 9.60 12.47
C CYS A 367 13.40 9.79 13.32
N LEU A 368 12.38 10.46 12.76
CA LEU A 368 10.98 10.42 13.24
C LEU A 368 10.26 9.12 12.81
N MET A 369 10.84 8.38 11.87
CA MET A 369 10.48 7.02 11.45
C MET A 369 10.23 5.96 12.55
N PRO A 370 10.96 5.93 13.68
CA PRO A 370 10.97 4.76 14.54
C PRO A 370 9.64 4.54 15.28
N LEU A 371 8.94 5.59 15.70
CA LEU A 371 7.77 5.42 16.58
C LEU A 371 6.55 4.82 15.86
N GLY A 372 6.24 5.33 14.66
CA GLY A 372 5.11 4.84 13.86
C GLY A 372 5.31 3.38 13.41
N CYS A 373 6.52 3.04 12.99
CA CYS A 373 6.87 1.68 12.61
C CYS A 373 6.98 0.72 13.80
N VAL A 374 7.29 1.22 14.99
CA VAL A 374 7.27 0.39 16.21
C VAL A 374 5.85 0.14 16.66
N SER A 375 5.01 1.19 16.71
CA SER A 375 3.58 1.05 16.95
C SER A 375 2.95 0.06 15.98
N ALA A 376 3.40 0.06 14.71
CA ALA A 376 3.05 -0.95 13.72
C ALA A 376 3.27 -2.38 14.17
N GLY A 377 4.52 -2.68 14.50
CA GLY A 377 4.95 -4.03 14.80
C GLY A 377 4.20 -4.52 16.02
N LEU A 378 4.02 -3.65 17.01
CA LEU A 378 3.27 -3.95 18.22
C LEU A 378 1.79 -4.25 17.94
N ARG A 379 1.14 -3.55 17.01
CA ARG A 379 -0.29 -3.80 16.68
C ARG A 379 -0.51 -5.01 15.78
N TRP A 380 0.37 -5.24 14.82
CA TRP A 380 0.24 -6.39 13.91
C TRP A 380 0.69 -7.70 14.54
N LEU A 381 1.61 -7.66 15.50
CA LEU A 381 2.16 -8.86 16.10
C LEU A 381 1.10 -9.76 16.78
N PRO A 382 0.19 -9.24 17.62
CA PRO A 382 -0.94 -10.00 18.15
C PRO A 382 -1.78 -10.69 17.06
N LEU A 383 -2.15 -9.95 16.02
CA LEU A 383 -2.99 -10.44 14.92
C LEU A 383 -2.31 -11.56 14.13
N LEU A 384 -1.04 -11.37 13.77
CA LEU A 384 -0.27 -12.38 13.05
C LEU A 384 0.05 -13.60 13.90
N SER A 385 0.27 -13.40 15.20
CA SER A 385 0.47 -14.50 16.15
C SER A 385 -0.80 -15.34 16.27
N CYS A 386 -1.98 -14.72 16.28
CA CYS A 386 -3.27 -15.40 16.27
C CYS A 386 -3.49 -16.16 14.95
N ALA A 387 -3.21 -15.52 13.81
CA ALA A 387 -3.33 -16.16 12.49
C ALA A 387 -2.37 -17.36 12.31
N ALA A 388 -1.26 -17.35 13.05
CA ALA A 388 -0.27 -18.42 13.05
C ALA A 388 -0.50 -19.49 14.12
N ALA A 389 -1.42 -19.29 15.05
CA ALA A 389 -1.71 -20.27 16.07
C ALA A 389 -2.31 -21.52 15.40
N PRO A 390 -1.85 -22.73 15.75
CA PRO A 390 -2.47 -23.95 15.26
C PRO A 390 -3.95 -23.94 15.65
N THR A 391 -4.83 -24.29 14.71
CA THR A 391 -6.24 -24.37 15.03
C THR A 391 -6.46 -25.49 16.05
N ALA A 392 -7.50 -25.39 16.88
CA ALA A 392 -7.79 -26.43 17.88
C ALA A 392 -7.93 -27.84 17.23
N GLY A 393 -8.36 -27.90 15.97
CA GLY A 393 -8.39 -29.13 15.17
C GLY A 393 -6.99 -29.70 14.87
N ASP A 394 -6.02 -28.85 14.54
CA ASP A 394 -4.63 -29.26 14.29
C ASP A 394 -3.97 -29.79 15.56
N ALA A 395 -4.24 -29.14 16.71
CA ALA A 395 -3.71 -29.56 17.99
C ALA A 395 -4.31 -30.89 18.47
N ALA A 396 -5.62 -31.10 18.26
CA ALA A 396 -6.29 -32.36 18.55
C ALA A 396 -5.78 -33.50 17.65
N ALA A 397 -5.59 -33.23 16.35
CA ALA A 397 -5.02 -34.20 15.41
C ALA A 397 -3.55 -34.56 15.75
N ALA A 398 -2.75 -33.57 16.16
CA ALA A 398 -1.36 -33.79 16.60
C ALA A 398 -1.28 -34.57 17.92
N ALA A 399 -2.22 -34.36 18.85
CA ALA A 399 -2.31 -35.10 20.10
C ALA A 399 -2.88 -36.53 19.91
N ALA A 400 -3.68 -36.75 18.86
CA ALA A 400 -4.30 -38.02 18.52
C ALA A 400 -3.43 -38.95 17.65
N LEU A 401 -2.11 -38.72 17.56
CA LEU A 401 -1.15 -39.66 16.96
C LEU A 401 -0.43 -40.45 18.07
N PRO A 402 -0.96 -41.61 18.52
CA PRO A 402 -0.19 -42.55 19.31
C PRO A 402 0.71 -43.37 18.37
N GLY A 403 1.96 -43.55 18.79
CA GLY A 403 2.89 -44.43 18.10
C GLY A 403 2.36 -45.85 18.00
N MET A 404 2.23 -46.35 16.77
CA MET A 404 2.15 -47.78 16.50
C MET A 404 3.07 -48.12 15.33
N GLY A 405 4.14 -48.84 15.64
CA GLY A 405 4.71 -49.77 14.69
C GLY A 405 3.84 -51.02 14.66
N THR A 406 3.31 -51.37 13.48
CA THR A 406 2.99 -52.74 13.04
C THR A 406 2.60 -52.72 11.55
N PRO A 407 2.88 -53.79 10.77
CA PRO A 407 2.74 -53.77 9.32
C PRO A 407 1.38 -54.29 8.82
N ALA A 408 0.99 -53.75 7.67
CA ALA A 408 0.14 -54.32 6.61
C ALA A 408 -1.18 -55.03 6.98
N THR A 409 -2.30 -54.38 6.66
CA THR A 409 -3.43 -55.03 5.97
C THR A 409 -4.10 -54.04 5.02
N ASN A 410 -4.33 -54.47 3.79
CA ASN A 410 -4.96 -53.71 2.72
C ASN A 410 -6.48 -53.64 2.94
N VAL A 411 -7.01 -52.44 3.13
CA VAL A 411 -8.42 -52.15 2.86
C VAL A 411 -8.49 -50.81 2.13
N ALA A 412 -8.99 -50.86 0.90
CA ALA A 412 -9.22 -49.71 0.05
C ALA A 412 -10.46 -48.97 0.54
N GLU A 413 -10.25 -47.82 1.20
CA GLU A 413 -11.30 -46.82 1.41
C GLU A 413 -10.85 -45.48 0.81
N THR A 414 -11.68 -45.02 -0.12
CA THR A 414 -11.61 -43.72 -0.78
C THR A 414 -11.85 -42.60 0.24
N SER A 415 -10.77 -42.18 0.90
CA SER A 415 -10.72 -40.94 1.67
C SER A 415 -10.04 -39.86 0.85
N SER A 416 -10.71 -38.72 0.73
CA SER A 416 -10.22 -37.51 0.08
C SER A 416 -8.88 -37.07 0.69
N GLY A 417 -7.81 -37.21 -0.09
CA GLY A 417 -6.45 -36.84 0.27
C GLY A 417 -6.28 -35.34 0.56
N GLY A 418 -6.55 -34.94 1.79
CA GLY A 418 -6.25 -33.61 2.34
C GLY A 418 -4.89 -33.60 3.04
N GLY A 419 -3.81 -33.82 2.29
CA GLY A 419 -2.44 -33.90 2.81
C GLY A 419 -1.47 -32.95 2.12
N GLY A 420 -1.95 -31.79 1.65
CA GLY A 420 -1.11 -30.76 1.08
C GLY A 420 -0.60 -29.84 2.18
N GLY A 421 0.61 -30.11 2.70
CA GLY A 421 1.32 -29.26 3.65
C GLY A 421 1.70 -27.90 3.07
N GLY A 422 0.71 -27.08 2.75
CA GLY A 422 0.89 -25.67 2.48
C GLY A 422 1.26 -25.00 3.78
N GLY A 423 2.55 -24.70 3.97
CA GLY A 423 3.07 -24.06 5.18
C GLY A 423 2.19 -22.87 5.58
N GLY A 424 1.36 -23.08 6.59
CA GLY A 424 0.52 -22.05 7.17
C GLY A 424 1.39 -20.93 7.75
N TRP A 425 0.74 -19.90 8.29
CA TRP A 425 1.46 -18.81 8.95
C TRP A 425 2.49 -19.32 9.97
N GLY A 426 2.25 -20.46 10.63
CA GLY A 426 3.22 -21.15 11.49
C GLY A 426 4.65 -21.24 10.94
N CYS A 427 4.85 -21.74 9.71
CA CYS A 427 6.19 -21.89 9.12
C CYS A 427 6.83 -20.55 8.77
N PHE A 428 6.03 -19.59 8.32
CA PHE A 428 6.48 -18.22 8.05
C PHE A 428 6.83 -17.48 9.34
N THR A 429 6.05 -17.71 10.40
CA THR A 429 6.35 -17.20 11.72
C THR A 429 7.64 -17.83 12.23
N GLU A 430 7.85 -19.13 12.16
CA GLU A 430 9.11 -19.76 12.61
C GLU A 430 10.35 -19.25 11.84
N ALA A 431 10.23 -19.02 10.52
CA ALA A 431 11.34 -18.52 9.70
C ALA A 431 11.67 -17.02 9.93
N LEU A 432 10.70 -16.20 10.37
CA LEU A 432 10.88 -14.75 10.53
C LEU A 432 10.93 -14.31 12.01
N PHE A 433 10.34 -15.06 12.94
CA PHE A 433 10.06 -14.62 14.31
C PHE A 433 11.29 -14.39 15.19
N PRO A 434 12.29 -15.30 15.27
CA PRO A 434 13.33 -15.19 16.30
C PRO A 434 14.16 -13.91 16.21
N ARG A 435 14.19 -13.26 15.03
CA ARG A 435 14.85 -11.98 14.84
C ARG A 435 13.89 -10.85 14.52
N GLN A 436 12.91 -11.02 13.63
CA GLN A 436 12.20 -9.88 13.08
C GLN A 436 10.98 -9.45 13.89
N VAL A 437 10.43 -10.33 14.73
CA VAL A 437 9.31 -10.00 15.63
C VAL A 437 9.77 -9.48 16.98
N PHE A 438 10.89 -10.03 17.48
CA PHE A 438 11.50 -9.52 18.71
C PHE A 438 12.05 -8.12 18.54
N ILE A 439 12.49 -7.76 17.33
CA ILE A 439 12.98 -6.42 17.03
C ILE A 439 11.92 -5.38 17.40
N PRO A 440 10.70 -5.30 16.81
CA PRO A 440 9.73 -4.28 17.18
C PRO A 440 9.36 -4.26 18.67
N LEU A 441 9.27 -5.41 19.32
CA LEU A 441 8.95 -5.50 20.74
C LEU A 441 10.09 -4.97 21.63
N ALA A 442 11.30 -5.48 21.43
CA ALA A 442 12.50 -5.06 22.15
C ALA A 442 12.81 -3.59 21.90
N VAL A 443 12.68 -3.17 20.65
CA VAL A 443 12.78 -1.79 20.23
C VAL A 443 11.72 -0.94 20.91
N GLY A 444 10.46 -1.37 20.94
CA GLY A 444 9.38 -0.59 21.54
C GLY A 444 9.63 -0.36 23.02
N ILE A 445 10.07 -1.40 23.72
CA ILE A 445 10.48 -1.32 25.11
C ILE A 445 11.69 -0.38 25.28
N GLN A 446 12.71 -0.49 24.42
CA GLN A 446 13.91 0.35 24.47
C GLN A 446 13.65 1.82 24.10
N GLN A 447 12.84 2.07 23.07
CA GLN A 447 12.41 3.41 22.69
C GLN A 447 11.61 4.04 23.82
N ARG A 448 10.69 3.29 24.45
CA ARG A 448 9.96 3.78 25.61
C ARG A 448 10.92 4.26 26.70
N ALA A 449 11.96 3.49 27.02
CA ALA A 449 12.97 3.93 27.98
C ALA A 449 13.65 5.26 27.60
N ASN A 450 13.76 5.56 26.30
CA ASN A 450 14.48 6.72 25.76
C ASN A 450 13.58 7.91 25.34
N SER A 451 12.27 7.72 25.18
CA SER A 451 11.32 8.75 24.70
C SER A 451 10.91 9.75 25.78
N ASP A 452 10.27 10.87 25.40
CA ASP A 452 9.57 11.74 26.35
C ASP A 452 8.34 11.06 26.98
N ASP A 453 7.86 11.58 28.10
CA ASP A 453 6.76 10.96 28.87
C ASP A 453 5.46 10.83 28.07
N GLY A 454 5.18 11.76 27.15
CA GLY A 454 3.97 11.71 26.31
C GLY A 454 4.00 10.54 25.33
N SER A 455 5.12 10.37 24.63
CA SER A 455 5.33 9.25 23.70
C SER A 455 5.38 7.91 24.44
N ARG A 456 5.98 7.88 25.63
CA ARG A 456 5.99 6.68 26.51
C ARG A 456 4.59 6.22 26.85
N GLN A 457 3.76 7.16 27.33
CA GLN A 457 2.40 6.87 27.74
C GLN A 457 1.54 6.39 26.56
N ALA A 458 1.75 6.93 25.37
CA ALA A 458 1.04 6.52 24.16
C ALA A 458 1.41 5.09 23.69
N LEU A 459 2.68 4.68 23.82
CA LEU A 459 3.15 3.35 23.41
C LEU A 459 2.89 2.25 24.44
N ALA A 460 2.77 2.61 25.72
CA ALA A 460 2.61 1.67 26.82
C ALA A 460 1.53 0.60 26.58
N PRO A 461 0.27 0.94 26.23
CA PRO A 461 -0.78 -0.07 26.06
C PRO A 461 -0.47 -1.06 24.94
N TRP A 462 0.01 -0.58 23.79
CA TRP A 462 0.35 -1.45 22.66
C TRP A 462 1.55 -2.34 22.96
N THR A 463 2.51 -1.85 23.72
CA THR A 463 3.67 -2.65 24.14
C THR A 463 3.25 -3.79 25.05
N ALA A 464 2.38 -3.51 26.03
CA ALA A 464 1.85 -4.54 26.91
C ALA A 464 1.02 -5.56 26.15
N GLU A 465 0.07 -5.11 25.33
CA GLU A 465 -0.79 -5.98 24.52
C GLU A 465 0.02 -6.91 23.60
N ALA A 466 1.02 -6.37 22.90
CA ALA A 466 1.92 -7.12 22.04
C ALA A 466 2.73 -8.17 22.82
N ALA A 467 3.39 -7.77 23.92
CA ALA A 467 4.20 -8.66 24.73
C ALA A 467 3.37 -9.81 25.32
N CYS A 468 2.19 -9.46 25.85
CA CYS A 468 1.28 -10.37 26.52
C CYS A 468 0.68 -11.39 25.56
N THR A 469 0.14 -10.92 24.43
CA THR A 469 -0.43 -11.80 23.40
C THR A 469 0.63 -12.73 22.83
N PHE A 470 1.82 -12.19 22.54
CA PHE A 470 2.94 -12.98 22.05
C PHE A 470 3.32 -14.08 23.05
N ALA A 471 3.50 -13.74 24.32
CA ALA A 471 3.84 -14.71 25.36
C ALA A 471 2.75 -15.76 25.59
N ALA A 472 1.48 -15.40 25.42
CA ALA A 472 0.36 -16.34 25.54
C ALA A 472 0.32 -17.35 24.39
N LEU A 473 0.55 -16.90 23.16
CA LEU A 473 0.48 -17.74 21.95
C LEU A 473 1.79 -18.47 21.65
N ARG A 474 2.92 -17.92 22.07
CA ARG A 474 4.29 -18.36 21.77
C ARG A 474 5.17 -18.36 23.04
N PRO A 475 4.81 -19.17 24.05
CA PRO A 475 5.47 -19.12 25.36
C PRO A 475 6.94 -19.57 25.32
N GLN A 476 7.33 -20.43 24.38
CA GLN A 476 8.72 -20.90 24.26
C GLN A 476 9.63 -19.80 23.71
N GLU A 477 9.15 -19.11 22.68
CA GLU A 477 9.84 -18.01 22.05
C GLU A 477 9.94 -16.83 23.03
N ALA A 478 8.87 -16.55 23.77
CA ALA A 478 8.89 -15.54 24.83
C ALA A 478 9.88 -15.90 25.96
N ALA A 479 9.92 -17.16 26.39
CA ALA A 479 10.90 -17.62 27.37
C ALA A 479 12.35 -17.51 26.83
N ALA A 480 12.59 -17.87 25.57
CA ALA A 480 13.89 -17.73 24.93
C ALA A 480 14.33 -16.26 24.83
N ALA A 481 13.41 -15.35 24.55
CA ALA A 481 13.70 -13.92 24.51
C ALA A 481 13.96 -13.30 25.88
N ALA A 482 13.26 -13.78 26.93
CA ALA A 482 13.57 -13.42 28.30
C ALA A 482 14.99 -13.88 28.69
N ALA A 483 15.34 -15.13 28.35
CA ALA A 483 16.69 -15.66 28.58
C ALA A 483 17.80 -14.92 27.78
N GLY A 484 17.45 -14.35 26.62
CA GLY A 484 18.33 -13.53 25.79
C GLY A 484 18.41 -12.05 26.22
N SER A 485 17.83 -11.69 27.37
CA SER A 485 17.76 -10.30 27.88
C SER A 485 17.00 -9.32 26.99
N VAL A 486 16.19 -9.81 26.05
CA VAL A 486 15.41 -8.98 25.12
C VAL A 486 14.14 -8.45 25.78
N LEU A 487 13.54 -9.26 26.68
CA LEU A 487 12.34 -8.92 27.44
C LEU A 487 12.70 -8.91 28.94
N GLN A 488 13.10 -7.75 29.47
CA GLN A 488 13.54 -7.65 30.87
C GLN A 488 12.35 -7.51 31.82
N ILE A 489 12.40 -8.22 32.95
CA ILE A 489 11.35 -8.21 33.98
C ILE A 489 11.17 -6.79 34.55
N GLU A 490 12.26 -6.05 34.74
CA GLU A 490 12.27 -4.68 35.24
C GLU A 490 11.54 -3.73 34.30
N GLN A 491 11.72 -3.89 32.98
CA GLN A 491 11.07 -3.07 31.97
C GLN A 491 9.54 -3.30 31.93
N LEU A 492 9.10 -4.54 32.15
CA LEU A 492 7.67 -4.88 32.27
C LEU A 492 7.05 -4.36 33.58
N ARG A 493 7.81 -4.36 34.69
CA ARG A 493 7.36 -3.74 35.94
C ARG A 493 7.23 -2.22 35.80
N ALA A 494 8.19 -1.57 35.16
CA ALA A 494 8.09 -0.15 34.83
C ALA A 494 6.86 0.13 33.95
N LEU A 495 6.62 -0.72 32.93
CA LEU A 495 5.45 -0.62 32.05
C LEU A 495 4.15 -0.72 32.84
N THR A 496 4.09 -1.64 33.79
CA THR A 496 2.93 -1.83 34.68
C THR A 496 2.62 -0.54 35.46
N SER A 497 3.64 0.08 36.05
CA SER A 497 3.48 1.34 36.81
C SER A 497 3.00 2.48 35.91
N GLU A 498 3.55 2.62 34.71
CA GLU A 498 3.12 3.63 33.72
C GLU A 498 1.66 3.42 33.30
N LEU A 499 1.26 2.17 33.04
CA LEU A 499 -0.11 1.84 32.68
C LEU A 499 -1.09 2.13 33.83
N LYS A 500 -0.70 1.84 35.07
CA LYS A 500 -1.49 2.22 36.27
C LYS A 500 -1.64 3.74 36.37
N ALA A 501 -0.56 4.49 36.17
CA ALA A 501 -0.61 5.96 36.17
C ALA A 501 -1.48 6.52 35.04
N GLY A 502 -1.52 5.86 33.89
CA GLY A 502 -2.38 6.21 32.76
C GLY A 502 -3.83 5.70 32.83
N GLY A 503 -4.23 5.07 33.94
CA GLY A 503 -5.59 4.52 34.12
C GLY A 503 -5.90 3.27 33.29
N GLN A 504 -4.89 2.60 32.74
CA GLN A 504 -5.01 1.39 31.91
C GLN A 504 -4.90 0.12 32.77
N ALA A 505 -5.84 -0.07 33.70
CA ALA A 505 -5.77 -1.13 34.72
C ALA A 505 -5.62 -2.54 34.12
N GLU A 506 -6.39 -2.87 33.07
CA GLU A 506 -6.34 -4.19 32.42
C GLU A 506 -4.98 -4.47 31.78
N ALA A 507 -4.41 -3.48 31.07
CA ALA A 507 -3.10 -3.61 30.44
C ALA A 507 -1.96 -3.68 31.49
N ALA A 508 -2.12 -3.00 32.62
CA ALA A 508 -1.17 -3.09 33.73
C ALA A 508 -1.18 -4.49 34.36
N ASP A 509 -2.36 -5.02 34.65
CA ASP A 509 -2.55 -6.38 35.19
C ASP A 509 -1.95 -7.45 34.26
N ALA A 510 -2.14 -7.25 32.96
CA ALA A 510 -1.56 -8.05 31.89
C ALA A 510 -0.03 -8.05 31.94
N ALA A 511 0.59 -6.87 31.99
CA ALA A 511 2.04 -6.72 32.04
C ALA A 511 2.63 -7.30 33.35
N GLU A 512 1.94 -7.14 34.48
CA GLU A 512 2.33 -7.70 35.78
C GLU A 512 2.30 -9.23 35.77
N ALA A 513 1.23 -9.82 35.20
CA ALA A 513 1.11 -11.27 35.05
C ALA A 513 2.22 -11.84 34.16
N LEU A 514 2.56 -11.14 33.06
CA LEU A 514 3.66 -11.54 32.19
C LEU A 514 5.00 -11.48 32.93
N ALA A 515 5.29 -10.39 33.65
CA ALA A 515 6.51 -10.26 34.43
C ALA A 515 6.65 -11.40 35.46
N ALA A 516 5.56 -11.76 36.15
CA ALA A 516 5.56 -12.89 37.08
C ALA A 516 5.81 -14.24 36.37
N GLN A 517 5.31 -14.41 35.15
CA GLN A 517 5.57 -15.60 34.35
C GLN A 517 7.05 -15.70 33.95
N LEU A 518 7.67 -14.61 33.51
CA LEU A 518 9.09 -14.63 33.13
C LEU A 518 9.97 -15.07 34.30
N VAL A 519 9.70 -14.58 35.51
CA VAL A 519 10.38 -15.01 36.74
C VAL A 519 10.23 -16.52 36.97
N ARG A 520 9.06 -17.10 36.67
CA ARG A 520 8.85 -18.56 36.78
C ARG A 520 9.69 -19.31 35.74
N TRP A 521 9.76 -18.82 34.51
CA TRP A 521 10.57 -19.44 33.45
C TRP A 521 12.07 -19.38 33.77
N GLU A 522 12.57 -18.26 34.28
CA GLU A 522 13.97 -18.12 34.72
C GLU A 522 14.32 -19.11 35.84
N ARG A 523 13.44 -19.24 36.85
CA ARG A 523 13.63 -20.19 37.96
C ARG A 523 13.53 -21.65 37.52
N GLY A 524 12.68 -21.95 36.54
CA GLY A 524 12.52 -23.28 35.97
C GLY A 524 13.62 -23.68 34.99
N GLY A 525 14.44 -22.72 34.51
CA GLY A 525 15.44 -22.87 33.44
C GLY A 525 16.75 -23.58 33.82
N GLY A 526 16.84 -24.19 35.00
CA GLY A 526 18.03 -24.90 35.49
C GLY A 526 18.19 -26.34 35.04
N ALA A 527 17.25 -26.93 34.30
CA ALA A 527 17.35 -28.32 33.84
C ALA A 527 18.02 -28.41 32.46
N ARG A 528 19.32 -28.09 32.38
CA ARG A 528 20.22 -28.50 31.27
C ARG A 528 20.44 -30.04 31.22
N GLY A 529 19.50 -30.84 31.72
CA GLY A 529 19.51 -32.30 31.56
C GLY A 529 19.06 -32.65 30.15
N GLY A 530 19.93 -33.28 29.36
CA GLY A 530 19.80 -33.44 27.91
C GLY A 530 18.71 -34.41 27.41
N GLY A 531 17.52 -34.39 28.01
CA GLY A 531 16.35 -35.14 27.53
C GLY A 531 15.63 -34.38 26.42
N ARG A 532 15.94 -34.68 25.16
CA ARG A 532 15.38 -34.04 23.95
C ARG A 532 13.85 -34.14 23.75
N GLY A 533 13.07 -34.65 24.71
CA GLY A 533 11.65 -34.97 24.51
C GLY A 533 10.60 -34.12 25.24
N GLY A 534 10.94 -33.40 26.31
CA GLY A 534 9.93 -32.90 27.28
C GLY A 534 9.58 -31.40 27.27
N GLY A 535 10.35 -30.56 26.57
CA GLY A 535 10.29 -29.09 26.77
C GLY A 535 9.02 -28.38 26.28
N ARG A 536 8.35 -28.90 25.25
CA ARG A 536 7.19 -28.23 24.62
C ARG A 536 5.95 -28.17 25.53
N ALA A 537 5.69 -29.25 26.27
CA ALA A 537 4.48 -29.38 27.10
C ALA A 537 4.54 -28.49 28.36
N GLY A 538 5.71 -28.34 28.98
CA GLY A 538 5.88 -27.55 30.21
C GLY A 538 5.67 -26.04 30.00
N ALA A 539 6.19 -25.50 28.89
CA ALA A 539 6.00 -24.08 28.57
C ALA A 539 4.52 -23.75 28.29
N ALA A 540 3.83 -24.58 27.52
CA ALA A 540 2.41 -24.39 27.22
C ALA A 540 1.52 -24.46 28.47
N ALA A 541 1.71 -25.47 29.33
CA ALA A 541 0.96 -25.60 30.58
C ALA A 541 1.19 -24.40 31.51
N SER A 542 2.42 -23.88 31.56
CA SER A 542 2.75 -22.72 32.38
C SER A 542 2.17 -21.40 31.87
N ALA A 543 1.77 -21.33 30.59
CA ALA A 543 1.19 -20.13 29.97
C ALA A 543 -0.35 -20.08 30.06
N ALA A 544 -1.00 -21.14 30.55
CA ALA A 544 -2.46 -21.17 30.73
C ALA A 544 -3.02 -20.02 31.60
N PRO A 545 -2.37 -19.59 32.70
CA PRO A 545 -2.86 -18.46 33.51
C PRO A 545 -2.82 -17.13 32.76
N LEU A 546 -1.83 -16.97 31.86
CA LEU A 546 -1.74 -15.83 30.96
C LEU A 546 -2.93 -15.85 29.99
N ALA A 547 -3.11 -16.94 29.25
CA ALA A 547 -4.21 -17.09 28.31
C ALA A 547 -5.60 -16.87 28.95
N ALA A 548 -5.82 -17.37 30.17
CA ALA A 548 -7.07 -17.17 30.91
C ALA A 548 -7.31 -15.69 31.27
N ARG A 549 -6.26 -14.97 31.70
CA ARG A 549 -6.34 -13.53 32.02
C ARG A 549 -6.47 -12.66 30.76
N TYR A 550 -6.04 -13.17 29.60
CA TYR A 550 -6.16 -12.54 28.28
C TYR A 550 -7.43 -12.94 27.51
N GLY A 551 -8.39 -13.60 28.18
CA GLY A 551 -9.64 -14.07 27.56
C GLY A 551 -10.49 -12.98 26.92
N VAL A 552 -10.20 -11.70 27.17
CA VAL A 552 -10.86 -10.56 26.51
C VAL A 552 -10.21 -10.19 25.17
N TRP A 553 -8.87 -10.25 25.06
CA TRP A 553 -8.15 -9.83 23.86
C TRP A 553 -8.04 -10.96 22.83
N ILE A 554 -7.79 -12.19 23.28
CA ILE A 554 -7.53 -13.32 22.38
C ILE A 554 -8.72 -13.59 21.45
N PRO A 555 -9.99 -13.67 21.89
CA PRO A 555 -11.12 -13.91 20.99
C PRO A 555 -11.26 -12.81 19.93
N ARG A 556 -11.12 -11.54 20.33
CA ARG A 556 -11.16 -10.40 19.41
C ARG A 556 -10.06 -10.46 18.36
N LEU A 557 -8.84 -10.76 18.78
CA LEU A 557 -7.70 -10.92 17.88
C LEU A 557 -7.82 -12.15 16.99
N GLN A 558 -8.43 -13.23 17.47
CA GLN A 558 -8.75 -14.41 16.66
C GLN A 558 -9.80 -14.10 15.60
N SER A 559 -10.86 -13.36 15.95
CA SER A 559 -11.87 -12.87 15.03
C SER A 559 -11.26 -11.98 13.94
N ALA A 560 -10.35 -11.08 14.32
CA ALA A 560 -9.61 -10.24 13.38
C ALA A 560 -8.62 -11.04 12.52
N ALA A 561 -7.90 -12.00 13.12
CA ALA A 561 -6.95 -12.86 12.44
C ALA A 561 -7.61 -13.79 11.41
N ALA A 562 -8.85 -14.22 11.66
CA ALA A 562 -9.65 -14.99 10.72
C ALA A 562 -9.97 -14.23 9.41
N LEU A 563 -9.80 -12.90 9.40
CA LEU A 563 -9.94 -12.06 8.21
C LEU A 563 -8.68 -11.99 7.36
N LEU A 564 -7.55 -12.42 7.90
CA LEU A 564 -6.29 -12.42 7.18
C LEU A 564 -6.25 -13.60 6.21
N PRO A 565 -5.46 -13.52 5.11
CA PRO A 565 -5.27 -14.64 4.20
C PRO A 565 -4.84 -15.89 4.99
N ALA A 566 -5.28 -17.10 4.63
CA ALA A 566 -4.99 -18.31 5.41
C ALA A 566 -3.50 -18.69 5.50
N SER A 567 -2.68 -18.16 4.58
CA SER A 567 -1.22 -18.33 4.60
C SER A 567 -0.52 -17.16 3.94
N PRO A 568 0.78 -16.98 4.21
CA PRO A 568 1.62 -16.02 3.48
C PRO A 568 1.68 -16.31 1.98
N ALA A 569 1.54 -17.57 1.56
CA ALA A 569 1.44 -17.91 0.14
C ALA A 569 0.14 -17.37 -0.46
N ALA A 570 -1.00 -17.55 0.22
CA ALA A 570 -2.28 -16.97 -0.19
C ALA A 570 -2.21 -15.44 -0.22
N ALA A 571 -1.60 -14.81 0.80
CA ALA A 571 -1.31 -13.39 0.80
C ALA A 571 -0.54 -12.94 -0.46
N ARG A 572 0.55 -13.63 -0.82
CA ARG A 572 1.33 -13.29 -2.02
C ARG A 572 0.56 -13.51 -3.32
N GLN A 573 -0.28 -14.55 -3.38
CA GLN A 573 -1.14 -14.78 -4.54
C GLN A 573 -2.15 -13.64 -4.73
N LEU A 574 -2.69 -13.09 -3.64
CA LEU A 574 -3.56 -11.90 -3.69
C LEU A 574 -2.82 -10.68 -4.26
N LEU A 575 -1.51 -10.54 -4.01
CA LEU A 575 -0.71 -9.45 -4.56
C LEU A 575 -0.37 -9.63 -6.05
N GLY A 576 -0.56 -10.83 -6.61
CA GLY A 576 -0.35 -11.10 -8.04
C GLY A 576 1.07 -10.90 -8.57
N GLY A 577 2.07 -10.74 -7.68
CA GLY A 577 3.44 -10.36 -8.03
C GLY A 577 4.48 -11.49 -7.93
N CYS A 578 5.76 -11.10 -8.06
CA CYS A 578 6.90 -12.00 -7.87
C CYS A 578 6.88 -12.60 -6.45
N SER A 579 7.01 -13.92 -6.35
CA SER A 579 6.98 -14.66 -5.08
C SER A 579 8.25 -14.50 -4.24
N ASN A 580 9.34 -13.94 -4.80
CA ASN A 580 10.53 -13.62 -4.03
C ASN A 580 10.25 -12.41 -3.12
N PRO A 581 10.25 -12.55 -1.78
CA PRO A 581 9.98 -11.43 -0.87
C PRO A 581 11.04 -10.33 -0.93
N ALA A 582 12.24 -10.62 -1.45
CA ALA A 582 13.31 -9.65 -1.68
C ALA A 582 13.31 -9.10 -3.12
N CYS A 583 12.25 -9.31 -3.89
CA CYS A 583 12.15 -8.77 -5.25
C CYS A 583 12.08 -7.24 -5.21
N ALA A 584 13.13 -6.58 -5.71
CA ALA A 584 13.16 -5.12 -5.89
C ALA A 584 12.89 -4.71 -7.35
N ASN A 585 12.38 -5.61 -8.19
CA ASN A 585 12.14 -5.29 -9.60
C ASN A 585 11.00 -4.28 -9.74
N LEU A 586 11.36 -3.08 -10.20
CA LEU A 586 10.48 -1.95 -10.50
C LEU A 586 10.41 -1.65 -12.01
N GLU A 587 11.01 -2.50 -12.86
CA GLU A 587 10.95 -2.38 -14.32
C GLU A 587 9.51 -2.50 -14.84
N GLY A 588 9.21 -1.79 -15.93
CA GLY A 588 7.89 -1.74 -16.53
C GLY A 588 6.88 -0.89 -15.76
N ASP A 589 5.70 -0.72 -16.35
CA ASP A 589 4.69 0.23 -15.85
C ASP A 589 3.81 -0.30 -14.71
N SER A 590 3.72 -1.63 -14.52
CA SER A 590 2.88 -2.25 -13.48
C SER A 590 3.37 -3.65 -13.11
N ASP A 591 3.20 -4.05 -11.85
CA ASP A 591 3.41 -5.40 -11.35
C ASP A 591 2.44 -6.42 -11.94
N VAL A 592 1.20 -6.01 -12.26
CA VAL A 592 0.22 -6.90 -12.91
C VAL A 592 0.71 -7.32 -14.30
N ALA A 593 1.40 -6.41 -14.99
CA ALA A 593 1.88 -6.61 -16.36
C ALA A 593 3.24 -7.32 -16.42
N LEU A 594 3.88 -7.61 -15.29
CA LEU A 594 5.17 -8.30 -15.29
C LEU A 594 5.00 -9.74 -15.79
N PRO A 595 5.80 -10.19 -16.77
CA PRO A 595 5.77 -11.57 -17.21
C PRO A 595 6.35 -12.46 -16.11
N LEU A 596 5.47 -13.15 -15.38
CA LEU A 596 5.89 -14.05 -14.30
C LEU A 596 6.05 -15.48 -14.82
N ARG A 597 7.20 -16.08 -14.51
CA ARG A 597 7.50 -17.49 -14.79
C ARG A 597 7.09 -18.34 -13.59
N ALA A 598 6.15 -19.25 -13.81
CA ALA A 598 5.73 -20.23 -12.83
C ALA A 598 6.88 -21.17 -12.44
N CYS A 599 6.99 -21.51 -11.16
CA CYS A 599 7.91 -22.51 -10.66
C CYS A 599 7.43 -23.91 -11.06
N ALA A 600 8.18 -24.60 -11.93
CA ALA A 600 7.82 -25.94 -12.38
C ALA A 600 7.74 -26.98 -11.23
N GLY A 601 8.52 -26.81 -10.16
CA GLY A 601 8.58 -27.78 -9.06
C GLY A 601 7.34 -27.80 -8.17
N CYS A 602 6.71 -26.64 -7.91
CA CYS A 602 5.51 -26.54 -7.07
C CYS A 602 4.22 -26.31 -7.88
N GLY A 603 4.23 -26.69 -9.16
CA GLY A 603 3.05 -26.56 -10.04
C GLY A 603 2.57 -25.11 -10.25
N GLY A 604 3.48 -24.13 -10.18
CA GLY A 604 3.15 -22.72 -10.34
C GLY A 604 2.61 -22.01 -9.09
N ALA A 605 2.61 -22.65 -7.92
CA ALA A 605 2.24 -21.99 -6.67
C ALA A 605 3.14 -20.78 -6.33
N ALA A 606 4.36 -20.75 -6.87
CA ALA A 606 5.25 -19.59 -6.86
C ALA A 606 5.54 -19.15 -8.31
N SER A 607 5.63 -17.84 -8.53
CA SER A 607 5.91 -17.23 -9.83
C SER A 607 6.96 -16.12 -9.70
N TYR A 608 7.84 -15.98 -10.69
CA TYR A 608 9.00 -15.08 -10.60
C TYR A 608 9.14 -14.20 -11.84
N CYS A 609 9.47 -12.92 -11.64
CA CYS A 609 9.75 -12.01 -12.75
C CYS A 609 11.10 -12.32 -13.44
N SER A 610 12.02 -13.01 -12.76
CA SER A 610 13.35 -13.33 -13.29
C SER A 610 13.94 -14.61 -12.70
N ARG A 611 15.00 -15.13 -13.32
CA ARG A 611 15.71 -16.34 -12.85
C ARG A 611 16.50 -16.08 -11.56
N GLU A 612 16.98 -14.86 -11.39
CA GLU A 612 17.69 -14.37 -10.21
C GLU A 612 16.74 -14.38 -9.01
N CYS A 613 15.51 -13.83 -9.18
CA CYS A 613 14.49 -13.88 -8.13
C CYS A 613 14.10 -15.30 -7.75
N GLN A 614 13.96 -16.20 -8.74
CA GLN A 614 13.72 -17.62 -8.46
C GLN A 614 14.85 -18.25 -7.65
N THR A 615 16.10 -17.99 -8.03
CA THR A 615 17.28 -18.57 -7.37
C THR A 615 17.45 -18.04 -5.95
N ALA A 616 17.22 -16.74 -5.75
CA ALA A 616 17.25 -16.12 -4.42
C ALA A 616 16.19 -16.72 -3.50
N HIS A 617 14.94 -16.80 -3.97
CA HIS A 617 13.86 -17.41 -3.19
C HIS A 617 14.10 -18.90 -2.91
N TRP A 618 14.66 -19.63 -3.89
CA TRP A 618 15.06 -21.02 -3.71
C TRP A 618 16.04 -21.20 -2.55
N ARG A 619 17.06 -20.33 -2.47
CA ARG A 619 18.07 -20.35 -1.41
C ARG A 619 17.53 -19.90 -0.06
N SER A 620 16.49 -19.07 -0.04
CA SER A 620 15.89 -18.55 1.21
C SER A 620 14.82 -19.46 1.82
N GLY A 621 14.73 -20.72 1.41
CA GLY A 621 13.85 -21.72 2.04
C GLY A 621 12.73 -22.27 1.14
N HIS A 622 12.60 -21.81 -0.10
CA HIS A 622 11.61 -22.38 -1.01
C HIS A 622 11.96 -23.82 -1.44
N ARG A 623 13.25 -24.20 -1.40
CA ARG A 623 13.72 -25.54 -1.76
C ARG A 623 13.00 -26.65 -0.96
N GLU A 624 12.82 -26.43 0.33
CA GLU A 624 12.22 -27.36 1.27
C GLU A 624 10.71 -27.49 0.98
N ALA A 625 10.02 -26.37 0.78
CA ALA A 625 8.59 -26.34 0.47
C ALA A 625 8.25 -26.90 -0.91
N CYS A 626 9.12 -26.67 -1.91
CA CYS A 626 8.85 -27.04 -3.30
C CYS A 626 8.87 -28.56 -3.53
N ARG A 627 9.71 -29.31 -2.80
CA ARG A 627 9.84 -30.77 -2.93
C ARG A 627 8.60 -31.56 -2.51
N GLY A 628 7.75 -30.98 -1.67
CA GLY A 628 6.53 -31.63 -1.20
C GLY A 628 5.39 -31.68 -2.24
N GLY A 629 5.45 -30.86 -3.30
CA GLY A 629 4.34 -30.71 -4.26
C GLY A 629 4.33 -31.69 -5.44
N ALA A 630 5.47 -32.31 -5.77
CA ALA A 630 5.62 -33.12 -6.98
C ALA A 630 5.06 -34.55 -6.88
N GLY A 631 4.56 -34.97 -5.70
CA GLY A 631 4.21 -36.38 -5.42
C GLY A 631 2.83 -36.86 -5.89
N GLY A 632 1.93 -35.97 -6.35
CA GLY A 632 0.54 -36.35 -6.66
C GLY A 632 0.22 -36.58 -8.15
N GLY A 633 1.12 -36.18 -9.05
CA GLY A 633 0.93 -36.32 -10.50
C GLY A 633 1.36 -37.71 -10.97
N GLY A 634 0.56 -38.73 -10.64
CA GLY A 634 0.75 -40.09 -11.14
C GLY A 634 0.90 -40.10 -12.66
N ARG A 635 2.13 -40.29 -13.14
CA ARG A 635 2.38 -40.74 -14.50
C ARG A 635 1.79 -42.15 -14.59
N GLY A 636 0.54 -42.25 -15.03
CA GLY A 636 0.00 -43.47 -15.60
C GLY A 636 0.83 -43.82 -16.82
N GLY A 637 1.89 -44.59 -16.60
CA GLY A 637 2.63 -45.24 -17.67
C GLY A 637 1.72 -46.32 -18.27
N GLY A 638 1.20 -46.07 -19.46
CA GLY A 638 0.70 -47.12 -20.33
C GLY A 638 1.90 -47.96 -20.78
N GLY A 639 1.98 -49.17 -20.24
CA GLY A 639 2.74 -50.29 -20.78
C GLY A 639 1.77 -51.31 -21.35
#